data_AF-A0A8D0IFQ2-F1
#
_entry.id   AF-A0A8D0IFQ2-F1
#
_cell.length_a   1.000
_cell.length_b   1.000
_cell.length_c   1.000
_cell.angle_alpha   90.00
_cell.angle_beta   90.00
_cell.angle_gamma   90.00
#
_symmetry.space_group_name_H-M   'P 1'
#
loop_
_entity.id
_entity.type
_entity.pdbx_description
1 polymer ?
#
loop_
_entity_poly.entity_id
_entity_poly.type
_entity_poly.pdbx_seq_one_letter_code
_entity_poly.pdbx_strand_id
1 'polypeptide(L)'
;MDPIGPRGLQQREGALGCPQEGLPSPSESSELVQECLQQFKVTEAQLRQIQASLLGSMEQALSGKASPAPAVRMLPTYVGSIPHGTEQGDFLVLELGASGASLRVLWVTLMGVEGHKTEPRSQEFVIPQEVMLGPGQQLFDFAARCLSEFLDALPVGKQGLQLGFSFSFPCHQTGLDKSTLISWTKGFKCSGVEGQDVVQLLRDAIQRQGTYSIDVVAVVNDTVGTMMGCDLGVGPCEVGLVVDTGTNACYMEEARHVAVLGEDRGRVCISVEWGSFSDDEALGPVWTIFDRTLDQESLNPGAQRFEKMIGGLYLGELVRLALADLAQRGVLFGGSTSPVLLSPGSILLEHVAEMEKFLAILQETVMLLAPECDVSFIPSVDGGGQGVAMVTAVAARLAAHRRLLEETLAPFWLTREQLVALQRQMREAMAKGLQGKPSSLRMLPTYVRAIPDGSERGDFLALDLGGTNFRVLLVRLASGGVQITNQIYSIPEYVAQGSGEQLFDHIVDCIVDFQQKQGLSGHSLPLGFTFSFPCRQLGLDQGILLNWTKGFSASDCEGQDVVYLLREAIKRRQAVKLNVVAIVNDTVGTMMSCGYENPHCEVGLIVGTGTNACYMEELRNVASVPGDSGHMCINMEWGAFGDDGSLGMLSTYFDERVDQASINPGRQRFEKMISGMYLGEIVRHILLHLTSRGVLFRGQQIQCLQTRDIFKTKFLSQIESDSLALRQVRAILEDLGLPLTSDDALMVLEVCQAVSRRAAQLCGAGVAAVVEKIRENRGLEKLTVSVGVDGTLYKLHPHFSRLVEETVQELAPCCEVTFLQSKDGSGKGAALVTAVACRLAQMTRV
;
A
#
# COMPACT_ATOMS: atom_id res chain seq x y z
N MET A 1 96.45 -21.22 22.11
CA MET A 1 97.87 -21.03 21.77
C MET A 1 97.91 -20.36 20.42
N ASP A 2 98.14 -19.05 20.46
CA ASP A 2 98.84 -18.28 19.41
C ASP A 2 100.25 -18.88 19.16
N PRO A 3 101.07 -18.48 18.14
CA PRO A 3 100.83 -17.52 17.04
C PRO A 3 101.59 -17.82 15.69
N ILE A 4 101.63 -16.79 14.82
CA ILE A 4 102.68 -16.38 13.83
C ILE A 4 102.67 -17.00 12.41
N GLY A 5 102.46 -16.14 11.39
CA GLY A 5 102.94 -16.30 10.00
C GLY A 5 104.45 -16.00 9.88
N PRO A 6 104.98 -15.31 8.84
CA PRO A 6 104.56 -15.12 7.44
C PRO A 6 105.72 -15.44 6.43
N ARG A 7 105.44 -15.39 5.11
CA ARG A 7 106.33 -15.03 3.95
C ARG A 7 105.88 -15.80 2.69
N GLY A 8 105.81 -15.24 1.48
CA GLY A 8 106.36 -13.99 0.99
C GLY A 8 105.69 -13.47 -0.29
N LEU A 9 106.01 -12.21 -0.59
CA LEU A 9 105.53 -11.37 -1.69
C LEU A 9 106.18 -11.73 -3.04
N GLN A 10 105.45 -11.57 -4.16
CA GLN A 10 105.60 -10.42 -5.06
C GLN A 10 104.62 -10.43 -6.26
N GLN A 11 103.84 -9.36 -6.33
CA GLN A 11 103.48 -8.52 -7.49
C GLN A 11 103.37 -9.16 -8.89
N ARG A 12 102.13 -9.17 -9.41
CA ARG A 12 101.84 -8.64 -10.75
C ARG A 12 100.64 -7.72 -10.66
N GLU A 13 100.91 -6.42 -10.85
CA GLU A 13 99.92 -5.44 -11.26
C GLU A 13 99.38 -5.81 -12.64
N GLY A 14 98.08 -5.57 -12.82
CA GLY A 14 97.36 -5.85 -14.06
C GLY A 14 95.87 -5.70 -13.81
N ALA A 15 95.43 -4.46 -13.61
CA ALA A 15 94.03 -4.10 -13.64
C ALA A 15 93.39 -4.54 -14.98
N LEU A 16 92.32 -5.33 -14.89
CA LEU A 16 91.32 -5.52 -15.93
C LEU A 16 89.98 -5.53 -15.18
N GLY A 17 89.27 -4.42 -15.31
CA GLY A 17 88.10 -4.07 -14.50
C GLY A 17 86.92 -5.03 -14.68
N CYS A 18 86.20 -5.26 -13.59
CA CYS A 18 84.77 -5.54 -13.70
C CYS A 18 84.08 -4.24 -14.11
N PRO A 19 83.15 -4.24 -15.07
CA PRO A 19 82.43 -3.03 -15.42
C PRO A 19 81.54 -2.62 -14.24
N GLN A 20 81.81 -1.45 -13.67
CA GLN A 20 80.80 -0.62 -13.00
C GLN A 20 79.93 0.07 -14.07
N GLU A 21 79.52 -0.65 -15.12
CA GLU A 21 78.63 -0.12 -16.14
C GLU A 21 77.28 -0.82 -15.98
N GLY A 22 76.33 -0.11 -15.35
CA GLY A 22 74.94 -0.53 -15.29
C GLY A 22 74.19 -0.23 -13.99
N LEU A 23 74.89 0.12 -12.90
CA LEU A 23 74.24 0.51 -11.63
C LEU A 23 74.15 2.04 -11.54
N PRO A 24 72.96 2.61 -11.28
CA PRO A 24 72.79 4.06 -11.16
C PRO A 24 73.62 4.64 -10.01
N SER A 25 74.15 5.86 -10.19
CA SER A 25 74.84 6.59 -9.13
C SER A 25 73.87 6.91 -7.96
N PRO A 26 74.37 7.24 -6.74
CA PRO A 26 73.48 7.51 -5.59
C PRO A 26 72.51 8.69 -5.83
N SER A 27 72.90 9.68 -6.63
CA SER A 27 72.04 10.79 -7.07
C SER A 27 70.98 10.33 -8.07
N GLU A 28 71.36 9.52 -9.08
CA GLU A 28 70.43 8.97 -10.08
C GLU A 28 69.44 7.98 -9.44
N SER A 29 69.88 7.20 -8.46
CA SER A 29 69.03 6.30 -7.68
C SER A 29 67.96 7.07 -6.90
N SER A 30 68.35 8.21 -6.31
CA SER A 30 67.41 9.09 -5.59
C SER A 30 66.40 9.76 -6.53
N GLU A 31 66.80 10.12 -7.74
CA GLU A 31 65.92 10.69 -8.77
C GLU A 31 64.91 9.67 -9.28
N LEU A 32 65.34 8.42 -9.54
CA LEU A 32 64.46 7.34 -10.00
C LEU A 32 63.43 6.92 -8.93
N VAL A 33 63.82 6.88 -7.64
CA VAL A 33 62.85 6.67 -6.55
C VAL A 33 61.84 7.82 -6.50
N GLN A 34 62.29 9.07 -6.60
CA GLN A 34 61.39 10.22 -6.62
C GLN A 34 60.45 10.16 -7.82
N GLU A 35 60.92 9.84 -9.02
CA GLU A 35 60.08 9.68 -10.21
C GLU A 35 58.99 8.62 -10.02
N CYS A 36 59.34 7.48 -9.41
CA CYS A 36 58.37 6.43 -9.06
C CYS A 36 57.34 6.93 -8.04
N LEU A 37 57.78 7.58 -6.96
CA LEU A 37 56.89 8.05 -5.89
C LEU A 37 56.01 9.22 -6.32
N GLN A 38 56.46 10.07 -7.23
CA GLN A 38 55.68 11.21 -7.74
C GLN A 38 54.44 10.75 -8.51
N GLN A 39 54.46 9.57 -9.13
CA GLN A 39 53.28 9.01 -9.81
C GLN A 39 52.13 8.70 -8.84
N PHE A 40 52.43 8.41 -7.57
CA PHE A 40 51.42 8.13 -6.54
C PHE A 40 50.97 9.38 -5.77
N LYS A 41 51.57 10.55 -6.02
CA LYS A 41 51.14 11.80 -5.36
C LYS A 41 49.93 12.38 -6.06
N VAL A 42 48.82 12.41 -5.34
CA VAL A 42 47.59 13.06 -5.78
C VAL A 42 47.52 14.48 -5.23
N THR A 43 47.38 15.46 -6.12
CA THR A 43 47.25 16.88 -5.75
C THR A 43 45.82 17.23 -5.34
N GLU A 44 45.65 18.31 -4.57
CA GLU A 44 44.31 18.82 -4.20
C GLU A 44 43.46 19.12 -5.45
N ALA A 45 44.05 19.65 -6.52
CA ALA A 45 43.33 19.93 -7.76
C ALA A 45 42.79 18.64 -8.42
N GLN A 46 43.59 17.56 -8.44
CA GLN A 46 43.15 16.25 -8.94
C GLN A 46 42.06 15.65 -8.03
N LEU A 47 42.20 15.74 -6.71
CA LEU A 47 41.17 15.29 -5.77
C LEU A 47 39.84 16.03 -5.99
N ARG A 48 39.87 17.35 -6.16
CA ARG A 48 38.67 18.15 -6.46
C ARG A 48 38.06 17.81 -7.82
N GLN A 49 38.89 17.50 -8.83
CA GLN A 49 38.41 17.05 -10.14
C GLN A 49 37.69 15.70 -10.04
N ILE A 50 38.28 14.73 -9.34
CA ILE A 50 37.67 13.42 -9.09
C ILE A 50 36.36 13.58 -8.31
N GLN A 51 36.35 14.40 -7.26
CA GLN A 51 35.14 14.70 -6.47
C GLN A 51 34.01 15.29 -7.35
N ALA A 52 34.33 16.28 -8.19
CA ALA A 52 33.34 16.92 -9.06
C ALA A 52 32.77 15.97 -10.13
N SER A 53 33.63 15.15 -10.75
CA SER A 53 33.19 14.15 -11.73
C SER A 53 32.32 13.07 -11.08
N LEU A 54 32.72 12.55 -9.92
CA LEU A 54 31.95 11.55 -9.18
C LEU A 54 30.57 12.09 -8.82
N LEU A 55 30.49 13.31 -8.27
CA LEU A 55 29.22 13.97 -7.93
C LEU A 55 28.31 14.14 -9.16
N GLY A 56 28.85 14.64 -10.27
CA GLY A 56 28.10 14.78 -11.52
C GLY A 56 27.56 13.44 -12.04
N SER A 57 28.35 12.37 -11.91
CA SER A 57 27.92 11.03 -12.28
C SER A 57 26.86 10.46 -11.34
N MET A 58 26.89 10.77 -10.05
CA MET A 58 25.86 10.37 -9.08
C MET A 58 24.51 11.00 -9.44
N GLU A 59 24.48 12.31 -9.68
CA GLU A 59 23.28 13.05 -10.09
C GLU A 59 22.69 12.53 -11.42
N GLN A 60 23.57 12.22 -12.38
CA GLN A 60 23.18 11.65 -13.66
C GLN A 60 22.52 10.28 -13.51
N ALA A 61 23.10 9.40 -12.70
CA ALA A 61 22.56 8.07 -12.45
C ALA A 61 21.20 8.12 -11.73
N LEU A 62 21.09 8.94 -10.68
CA LEU A 62 19.84 9.12 -9.92
C LEU A 62 18.70 9.67 -10.77
N SER A 63 18.99 10.64 -11.65
CA SER A 63 17.99 11.25 -12.55
C SER A 63 17.55 10.34 -13.70
N GLY A 64 18.10 9.13 -13.84
CA GLY A 64 17.73 8.18 -14.89
C GLY A 64 18.18 8.57 -16.30
N LYS A 65 19.14 9.49 -16.43
CA LYS A 65 19.67 9.92 -17.74
C LYS A 65 20.60 8.85 -18.31
N ALA A 66 20.17 8.20 -19.37
CA ALA A 66 20.87 7.05 -19.97
C ALA A 66 22.00 7.40 -20.95
N SER A 67 22.17 8.67 -21.37
CA SER A 67 23.18 9.06 -22.35
C SER A 67 23.87 10.39 -21.99
N PRO A 68 25.22 10.39 -21.84
CA PRO A 68 26.10 9.23 -21.80
C PRO A 68 25.76 8.27 -20.64
N ALA A 69 26.33 7.07 -20.59
CA ALA A 69 26.13 6.19 -19.43
C ALA A 69 26.83 6.81 -18.21
N PRO A 70 26.21 6.80 -17.02
CA PRO A 70 26.87 7.31 -15.82
C PRO A 70 28.07 6.41 -15.46
N ALA A 71 29.12 7.01 -14.93
CA ALA A 71 30.34 6.33 -14.49
C ALA A 71 30.14 5.54 -13.18
N VAL A 72 29.07 5.81 -12.43
CA VAL A 72 28.61 5.06 -11.26
C VAL A 72 27.16 4.61 -11.39
N ARG A 73 26.74 3.62 -10.59
CA ARG A 73 25.44 2.95 -10.76
C ARG A 73 24.32 3.50 -9.89
N MET A 74 24.61 3.95 -8.67
CA MET A 74 23.62 4.49 -7.72
C MET A 74 22.41 3.57 -7.50
N LEU A 75 22.66 2.39 -6.94
CA LEU A 75 21.67 1.31 -6.82
C LEU A 75 20.78 1.47 -5.57
N PRO A 76 19.44 1.50 -5.70
CA PRO A 76 18.55 1.54 -4.54
C PRO A 76 18.57 0.24 -3.74
N THR A 77 18.70 0.37 -2.43
CA THR A 77 18.78 -0.79 -1.51
C THR A 77 17.44 -1.18 -0.88
N TYR A 78 16.39 -0.36 -1.10
CA TYR A 78 15.06 -0.50 -0.50
C TYR A 78 15.03 -0.41 1.04
N VAL A 79 16.12 0.05 1.66
CA VAL A 79 16.15 0.40 3.08
C VAL A 79 15.71 1.86 3.24
N GLY A 80 14.50 2.09 3.74
CA GLY A 80 13.86 3.41 3.79
C GLY A 80 14.13 4.25 5.04
N SER A 81 14.70 3.65 6.08
CA SER A 81 14.99 4.33 7.35
C SER A 81 16.19 3.72 8.05
N ILE A 82 16.89 4.57 8.81
CA ILE A 82 17.90 4.16 9.79
C ILE A 82 17.24 3.51 11.03
N PRO A 83 17.97 2.73 11.85
CA PRO A 83 17.44 2.14 13.07
C PRO A 83 16.88 3.19 14.03
N HIS A 84 15.82 2.83 14.75
CA HIS A 84 15.17 3.73 15.72
C HIS A 84 15.14 3.16 17.15
N GLY A 85 15.81 2.02 17.38
CA GLY A 85 15.95 1.37 18.68
C GLY A 85 14.75 0.50 19.07
N THR A 86 13.75 0.36 18.21
CA THR A 86 12.57 -0.50 18.45
C THR A 86 12.76 -1.93 17.97
N GLU A 87 13.86 -2.19 17.29
CA GLU A 87 14.21 -3.48 16.71
C GLU A 87 14.56 -4.46 17.82
N GLN A 88 13.87 -5.61 17.82
CA GLN A 88 14.01 -6.64 18.84
C GLN A 88 13.81 -8.03 18.22
N GLY A 89 14.47 -9.04 18.78
CA GLY A 89 14.37 -10.43 18.35
C GLY A 89 15.73 -11.08 18.11
N ASP A 90 15.68 -12.35 17.72
CA ASP A 90 16.86 -13.15 17.38
C ASP A 90 16.94 -13.35 15.87
N PHE A 91 18.10 -13.03 15.29
CA PHE A 91 18.30 -13.05 13.84
C PHE A 91 19.58 -13.79 13.48
N LEU A 92 19.48 -14.58 12.40
CA LEU A 92 20.63 -15.17 11.75
C LEU A 92 21.17 -14.18 10.72
N VAL A 93 22.48 -14.05 10.63
CA VAL A 93 23.14 -13.24 9.60
C VAL A 93 24.16 -14.11 8.87
N LEU A 94 24.14 -14.05 7.54
CA LEU A 94 25.14 -14.65 6.67
C LEU A 94 25.89 -13.53 5.97
N GLU A 95 27.22 -13.51 6.08
CA GLU A 95 28.08 -12.55 5.39
C GLU A 95 28.95 -13.26 4.37
N LEU A 96 28.89 -12.80 3.12
CA LEU A 96 29.66 -13.34 2.00
C LEU A 96 30.32 -12.21 1.20
N GLY A 97 31.65 -12.29 1.07
CA GLY A 97 32.44 -11.34 0.28
C GLY A 97 32.86 -10.06 1.00
N ALA A 98 32.69 -10.00 2.33
CA ALA A 98 33.20 -8.91 3.16
C ALA A 98 34.74 -8.94 3.24
N SER A 99 35.32 -10.06 3.69
CA SER A 99 36.76 -10.22 3.92
C SER A 99 37.40 -11.26 2.98
N GLY A 100 37.21 -11.09 1.67
CA GLY A 100 37.84 -11.93 0.65
C GLY A 100 37.28 -13.35 0.62
N ALA A 101 38.13 -14.35 0.89
CA ALA A 101 37.81 -15.78 0.79
C ALA A 101 37.17 -16.37 2.06
N SER A 102 36.40 -15.57 2.81
CA SER A 102 35.68 -16.04 3.99
C SER A 102 34.17 -15.81 3.92
N LEU A 103 33.46 -16.68 4.62
CA LEU A 103 32.02 -16.64 4.85
C LEU A 103 31.82 -16.63 6.36
N ARG A 104 31.01 -15.71 6.87
CA ARG A 104 30.75 -15.61 8.30
C ARG A 104 29.27 -15.80 8.59
N VAL A 105 28.97 -16.55 9.63
CA VAL A 105 27.60 -16.73 10.13
C VAL A 105 27.53 -16.13 11.53
N LEU A 106 26.50 -15.32 11.80
CA LEU A 106 26.27 -14.69 13.09
C LEU A 106 24.87 -14.99 13.63
N TRP A 107 24.79 -15.10 14.95
CA TRP A 107 23.55 -15.02 15.71
C TRP A 107 23.53 -13.69 16.44
N VAL A 108 22.56 -12.85 16.11
CA VAL A 108 22.41 -11.50 16.67
C VAL A 108 21.10 -11.41 17.44
N THR A 109 21.18 -11.04 18.71
CA THR A 109 20.02 -10.78 19.56
C THR A 109 19.85 -9.28 19.77
N LEU A 110 18.76 -8.74 19.25
CA LEU A 110 18.36 -7.35 19.39
C LEU A 110 17.39 -7.21 20.57
N MET A 111 17.69 -6.31 21.50
CA MET A 111 16.96 -6.19 22.77
C MET A 111 16.12 -4.90 22.89
N GLY A 112 16.03 -4.09 21.83
CA GLY A 112 15.36 -2.79 21.84
C GLY A 112 16.00 -1.75 22.78
N VAL A 113 15.25 -0.69 23.09
CA VAL A 113 15.71 0.50 23.85
C VAL A 113 16.07 0.19 25.32
N GLU A 114 15.44 -0.82 25.93
CA GLU A 114 15.59 -1.12 27.37
C GLU A 114 16.58 -2.26 27.67
N GLY A 115 17.15 -2.87 26.62
CA GLY A 115 18.02 -4.04 26.74
C GLY A 115 19.52 -3.73 26.75
N HIS A 116 20.28 -4.54 27.49
CA HIS A 116 21.74 -4.48 27.40
C HIS A 116 22.20 -5.08 26.06
N LYS A 117 23.18 -4.44 25.40
CA LYS A 117 23.78 -4.99 24.17
C LYS A 117 24.37 -6.37 24.44
N THR A 118 24.01 -7.34 23.61
CA THR A 118 24.59 -8.68 23.64
C THR A 118 25.64 -8.79 22.55
N GLU A 119 26.77 -9.41 22.87
CA GLU A 119 27.77 -9.70 21.84
C GLU A 119 27.23 -10.79 20.89
N PRO A 120 27.27 -10.56 19.56
CA PRO A 120 26.81 -11.53 18.61
C PRO A 120 27.72 -12.76 18.63
N ARG A 121 27.13 -13.96 18.56
CA ARG A 121 27.92 -15.18 18.37
C ARG A 121 28.25 -15.28 16.90
N SER A 122 29.50 -15.51 16.53
CA SER A 122 29.88 -15.62 15.13
C SER A 122 30.87 -16.75 14.88
N GLN A 123 30.78 -17.35 13.70
CA GLN A 123 31.72 -18.36 13.21
C GLN A 123 32.13 -18.00 11.78
N GLU A 124 33.43 -18.02 11.53
CA GLU A 124 34.02 -17.75 10.21
C GLU A 124 34.45 -19.06 9.54
N PHE A 125 34.19 -19.16 8.25
CA PHE A 125 34.47 -20.31 7.40
C PHE A 125 35.32 -19.86 6.22
N VAL A 126 36.46 -20.52 6.02
CA VAL A 126 37.29 -20.27 4.83
C VAL A 126 36.63 -20.92 3.62
N ILE A 127 36.41 -20.14 2.56
CA ILE A 127 35.85 -20.60 1.30
C ILE A 127 37.00 -21.16 0.44
N PRO A 128 36.96 -22.44 0.06
CA PRO A 128 37.97 -23.00 -0.83
C PRO A 128 37.99 -22.31 -2.19
N GLN A 129 39.17 -22.16 -2.81
CA GLN A 129 39.33 -21.45 -4.08
C GLN A 129 38.50 -22.10 -5.20
N GLU A 130 38.40 -23.42 -5.21
CA GLU A 130 37.57 -24.19 -6.14
C GLU A 130 36.07 -23.88 -6.01
N VAL A 131 35.61 -23.43 -4.83
CA VAL A 131 34.23 -22.99 -4.61
C VAL A 131 34.05 -21.57 -5.14
N MET A 132 35.01 -20.67 -4.91
CA MET A 132 34.95 -19.27 -5.38
C MET A 132 34.98 -19.12 -6.92
N LEU A 133 35.63 -20.07 -7.60
CA LEU A 133 35.79 -20.10 -9.06
C LEU A 133 34.92 -21.18 -9.74
N GLY A 134 34.13 -21.92 -8.96
CA GLY A 134 33.36 -23.06 -9.41
C GLY A 134 31.95 -22.71 -9.92
N PRO A 135 31.04 -23.70 -9.97
CA PRO A 135 29.61 -23.46 -10.21
C PRO A 135 28.96 -22.72 -9.04
N GLY A 136 28.06 -21.79 -9.33
CA GLY A 136 27.30 -21.04 -8.32
C GLY A 136 26.58 -21.93 -7.32
N GLN A 137 26.01 -23.05 -7.78
CA GLN A 137 25.38 -24.04 -6.90
C GLN A 137 26.33 -24.51 -5.79
N GLN A 138 27.61 -24.73 -6.09
CA GLN A 138 28.60 -25.19 -5.11
C GLN A 138 28.84 -24.14 -4.01
N LEU A 139 28.86 -22.85 -4.37
CA LEU A 139 28.99 -21.75 -3.42
C LEU A 139 27.80 -21.66 -2.48
N PHE A 140 26.57 -21.69 -3.01
CA PHE A 140 25.37 -21.59 -2.17
C PHE A 140 25.13 -22.87 -1.35
N ASP A 141 25.46 -24.05 -1.88
CA ASP A 141 25.42 -25.30 -1.11
C ASP A 141 26.51 -25.34 -0.01
N PHE A 142 27.66 -24.68 -0.22
CA PHE A 142 28.66 -24.45 0.83
C PHE A 142 28.10 -23.52 1.92
N ALA A 143 27.51 -22.38 1.54
CA ALA A 143 26.89 -21.45 2.49
C ALA A 143 25.78 -22.11 3.34
N ALA A 144 24.91 -22.91 2.71
CA ALA A 144 23.84 -23.63 3.41
C ALA A 144 24.37 -24.69 4.40
N ARG A 145 25.51 -25.32 4.10
CA ARG A 145 26.21 -26.21 5.05
C ARG A 145 26.78 -25.45 6.24
N CYS A 146 27.47 -24.33 6.00
CA CYS A 146 28.00 -23.49 7.07
C CYS A 146 26.90 -22.98 8.01
N LEU A 147 25.74 -22.58 7.46
CA LEU A 147 24.56 -22.22 8.25
C LEU A 147 24.12 -23.37 9.16
N SER A 148 24.04 -24.59 8.62
CA SER A 148 23.62 -25.76 9.40
C SER A 148 24.64 -26.11 10.49
N GLU A 149 25.93 -26.11 10.17
CA GLU A 149 27.02 -26.40 11.11
C GLU A 149 27.03 -25.39 12.27
N PHE A 150 26.83 -24.11 11.98
CA PHE A 150 26.73 -23.07 13.01
C PHE A 150 25.49 -23.27 13.91
N LEU A 151 24.35 -23.61 13.33
CA LEU A 151 23.10 -23.84 14.07
C LEU A 151 23.13 -25.12 14.92
N ASP A 152 23.85 -26.15 14.48
CA ASP A 152 24.05 -27.39 15.24
C ASP A 152 24.77 -27.15 16.59
N ALA A 153 25.59 -26.09 16.67
CA ALA A 153 26.28 -25.67 17.88
C ALA A 153 25.42 -24.81 18.84
N LEU A 154 24.20 -24.43 18.43
CA LEU A 154 23.31 -23.57 19.20
C LEU A 154 22.08 -24.33 19.71
N PRO A 155 21.55 -23.99 20.91
CA PRO A 155 20.35 -24.62 21.46
C PRO A 155 19.07 -24.05 20.82
N VAL A 156 19.00 -24.04 19.49
CA VAL A 156 17.91 -23.43 18.71
C VAL A 156 16.97 -24.51 18.16
N GLY A 157 15.66 -24.26 18.25
CA GLY A 157 14.66 -25.13 17.66
C GLY A 157 14.68 -25.10 16.12
N LYS A 158 14.09 -26.10 15.47
CA LYS A 158 14.09 -26.22 14.00
C LYS A 158 13.10 -25.28 13.27
N GLN A 159 12.50 -24.29 13.94
CA GLN A 159 11.34 -23.56 13.41
C GLN A 159 11.65 -22.08 13.12
N GLY A 160 11.41 -21.68 11.85
CA GLY A 160 11.14 -20.30 11.44
C GLY A 160 12.23 -19.25 11.69
N LEU A 161 13.50 -19.60 11.47
CA LEU A 161 14.62 -18.66 11.66
C LEU A 161 14.65 -17.61 10.55
N GLN A 162 14.83 -16.34 10.90
CA GLN A 162 14.94 -15.24 9.94
C GLN A 162 16.40 -14.93 9.65
N LEU A 163 16.75 -14.95 8.36
CA LEU A 163 18.10 -14.73 7.87
C LEU A 163 18.20 -13.38 7.13
N GLY A 164 19.13 -12.55 7.61
CA GLY A 164 19.71 -11.46 6.85
C GLY A 164 20.93 -11.93 6.09
N PHE A 165 21.04 -11.57 4.82
CA PHE A 165 22.16 -11.98 3.97
C PHE A 165 22.95 -10.74 3.51
N SER A 166 24.10 -10.52 4.13
CA SER A 166 25.09 -9.55 3.67
C SER A 166 25.81 -10.11 2.45
N PHE A 167 25.51 -9.55 1.28
CA PHE A 167 26.07 -9.98 0.01
C PHE A 167 26.82 -8.81 -0.63
N SER A 168 28.14 -8.83 -0.46
CA SER A 168 29.03 -7.71 -0.71
C SER A 168 29.44 -7.55 -2.19
N PHE A 169 28.48 -7.69 -3.09
CA PHE A 169 28.67 -7.61 -4.54
C PHE A 169 27.63 -6.66 -5.19
N PRO A 170 27.93 -6.10 -6.36
CA PRO A 170 26.98 -5.24 -7.06
C PRO A 170 25.71 -6.01 -7.48
N CYS A 171 24.57 -5.64 -6.90
CA CYS A 171 23.29 -6.27 -7.16
C CYS A 171 22.20 -5.28 -7.56
N HIS A 172 21.38 -5.66 -8.53
CA HIS A 172 20.14 -4.96 -8.83
C HIS A 172 19.03 -5.50 -7.92
N GLN A 173 18.55 -4.67 -7.01
CA GLN A 173 17.47 -5.02 -6.09
C GLN A 173 16.13 -4.48 -6.58
N THR A 174 15.06 -5.24 -6.35
CA THR A 174 13.67 -4.80 -6.56
C THR A 174 12.84 -4.89 -5.28
N GLY A 175 13.50 -5.21 -4.17
CA GLY A 175 12.95 -5.41 -2.84
C GLY A 175 14.05 -5.92 -1.89
N LEU A 176 13.77 -5.94 -0.59
CA LEU A 176 14.75 -6.44 0.40
C LEU A 176 15.03 -7.94 0.23
N ASP A 177 14.09 -8.71 -0.29
CA ASP A 177 14.17 -10.16 -0.44
C ASP A 177 14.40 -10.61 -1.91
N LYS A 178 14.81 -9.70 -2.79
CA LYS A 178 15.09 -9.96 -4.21
C LYS A 178 16.31 -9.19 -4.68
N SER A 179 17.35 -9.91 -5.09
CA SER A 179 18.64 -9.31 -5.40
C SER A 179 19.32 -10.05 -6.55
N THR A 180 19.39 -9.42 -7.72
CA THR A 180 20.01 -10.00 -8.91
C THR A 180 21.47 -9.59 -9.01
N LEU A 181 22.40 -10.56 -9.01
CA LEU A 181 23.83 -10.25 -9.15
C LEU A 181 24.11 -9.63 -10.52
N ILE A 182 24.77 -8.47 -10.54
CA ILE A 182 25.17 -7.82 -11.79
C ILE A 182 26.49 -8.40 -12.30
N SER A 183 27.49 -8.47 -11.42
CA SER A 183 28.83 -8.90 -11.78
C SER A 183 29.64 -9.28 -10.55
N TRP A 184 30.47 -10.31 -10.65
CA TRP A 184 31.39 -10.67 -9.58
C TRP A 184 32.56 -9.68 -9.43
N THR A 185 33.05 -9.56 -8.20
CA THR A 185 34.24 -8.76 -7.82
C THR A 185 35.05 -9.51 -6.76
N LYS A 186 36.13 -8.91 -6.23
CA LYS A 186 36.86 -9.40 -5.04
C LYS A 186 37.35 -10.86 -5.11
N GLY A 187 37.74 -11.33 -6.29
CA GLY A 187 38.28 -12.69 -6.46
C GLY A 187 37.24 -13.78 -6.78
N PHE A 188 35.94 -13.49 -6.75
CA PHE A 188 34.89 -14.45 -7.09
C PHE A 188 34.66 -14.51 -8.60
N LYS A 189 34.33 -15.70 -9.11
CA LYS A 189 33.91 -15.88 -10.51
C LYS A 189 33.03 -17.12 -10.70
N CYS A 190 32.03 -17.26 -9.84
CA CYS A 190 31.14 -18.43 -9.88
C CYS A 190 30.24 -18.41 -11.12
N SER A 191 30.27 -19.50 -11.90
CA SER A 191 29.44 -19.64 -13.10
C SER A 191 27.95 -19.82 -12.76
N GLY A 192 27.07 -19.23 -13.57
CA GLY A 192 25.61 -19.39 -13.42
C GLY A 192 24.97 -18.57 -12.29
N VAL A 193 25.63 -17.51 -11.80
CA VAL A 193 25.07 -16.62 -10.75
C VAL A 193 24.81 -15.20 -11.27
N GLU A 194 25.65 -14.66 -12.14
CA GLU A 194 25.41 -13.34 -12.75
C GLU A 194 24.09 -13.35 -13.53
N GLY A 195 23.25 -12.34 -13.30
CA GLY A 195 21.89 -12.25 -13.82
C GLY A 195 20.86 -13.13 -13.09
N GLN A 196 21.22 -13.84 -12.02
CA GLN A 196 20.30 -14.64 -11.21
C GLN A 196 20.01 -13.97 -9.85
N ASP A 197 18.85 -14.28 -9.28
CA ASP A 197 18.47 -13.85 -7.93
C ASP A 197 19.21 -14.67 -6.86
N VAL A 198 20.15 -14.03 -6.16
CA VAL A 198 21.00 -14.70 -5.15
C VAL A 198 20.20 -15.13 -3.93
N VAL A 199 19.07 -14.47 -3.64
CA VAL A 199 18.16 -14.88 -2.57
C VAL A 199 17.56 -16.23 -2.90
N GLN A 200 17.09 -16.39 -4.15
CA GLN A 200 16.49 -17.65 -4.59
C GLN A 200 17.52 -18.78 -4.62
N LEU A 201 18.75 -18.51 -5.10
CA LEU A 201 19.83 -19.51 -5.10
C LEU A 201 20.17 -19.99 -3.68
N LEU A 202 20.21 -19.08 -2.70
CA LEU A 202 20.43 -19.42 -1.30
C LEU A 202 19.24 -20.19 -0.70
N ARG A 203 18.00 -19.75 -0.96
CA ARG A 203 16.78 -20.46 -0.53
C ARG A 203 16.76 -21.90 -1.05
N ASP A 204 17.07 -22.09 -2.33
CA ASP A 204 17.12 -23.42 -2.95
C ASP A 204 18.21 -24.29 -2.30
N ALA A 205 19.37 -23.72 -1.97
CA ALA A 205 20.45 -24.43 -1.29
C ALA A 205 20.09 -24.84 0.14
N ILE A 206 19.47 -23.94 0.91
CA ILE A 206 18.92 -24.22 2.24
C ILE A 206 17.86 -25.34 2.16
N GLN A 207 16.96 -25.27 1.18
CA GLN A 207 15.93 -26.29 0.96
C GLN A 207 16.53 -27.65 0.60
N ARG A 208 17.59 -27.69 -0.23
CA ARG A 208 18.33 -28.92 -0.56
C ARG A 208 19.01 -29.53 0.67
N GLN A 209 19.53 -28.72 1.59
CA GLN A 209 20.09 -29.21 2.85
C GLN A 209 19.00 -29.80 3.76
N GLY A 210 17.86 -29.13 3.89
CA GLY A 210 16.67 -29.66 4.56
C GLY A 210 16.75 -29.81 6.09
N THR A 211 17.81 -29.32 6.74
CA THR A 211 18.05 -29.51 8.18
C THR A 211 17.25 -28.53 9.05
N TYR A 212 17.12 -27.27 8.61
CA TYR A 212 16.50 -26.16 9.32
C TYR A 212 15.52 -25.40 8.41
N SER A 213 14.46 -24.85 9.01
CA SER A 213 13.57 -23.91 8.33
C SER A 213 14.10 -22.49 8.49
N ILE A 214 14.79 -21.98 7.47
CA ILE A 214 15.36 -20.63 7.44
C ILE A 214 14.69 -19.82 6.34
N ASP A 215 14.18 -18.65 6.68
CA ASP A 215 13.58 -17.70 5.75
C ASP A 215 14.55 -16.53 5.48
N VAL A 216 14.95 -16.35 4.23
CA VAL A 216 15.81 -15.24 3.82
C VAL A 216 14.94 -14.01 3.61
N VAL A 217 14.92 -13.11 4.59
CA VAL A 217 13.99 -11.97 4.63
C VAL A 217 14.60 -10.67 4.11
N ALA A 218 15.93 -10.58 4.09
CA ALA A 218 16.64 -9.40 3.61
C ALA A 218 18.00 -9.77 3.00
N VAL A 219 18.36 -9.09 1.92
CA VAL A 219 19.72 -9.01 1.36
C VAL A 219 20.14 -7.55 1.35
N VAL A 220 21.34 -7.30 1.85
CA VAL A 220 21.94 -5.96 1.88
C VAL A 220 23.42 -6.02 1.50
N ASN A 221 23.94 -4.91 1.01
CA ASN A 221 25.37 -4.73 0.82
C ASN A 221 26.06 -4.49 2.18
N ASP A 222 27.35 -4.82 2.29
CA ASP A 222 28.15 -4.59 3.49
C ASP A 222 28.21 -3.12 3.92
N THR A 223 28.20 -2.18 2.97
CA THR A 223 28.10 -0.74 3.27
C THR A 223 26.82 -0.40 4.04
N VAL A 224 25.69 -0.98 3.64
CA VAL A 224 24.39 -0.79 4.31
C VAL A 224 24.40 -1.40 5.70
N GLY A 225 24.92 -2.64 5.83
CA GLY A 225 25.12 -3.27 7.13
C GLY A 225 26.01 -2.42 8.06
N THR A 226 27.08 -1.85 7.52
CA THR A 226 27.98 -0.95 8.25
C THR A 226 27.24 0.30 8.75
N MET A 227 26.49 0.98 7.87
CA MET A 227 25.70 2.17 8.22
C MET A 227 24.68 1.88 9.32
N MET A 228 23.99 0.73 9.22
CA MET A 228 22.95 0.34 10.17
C MET A 228 23.48 -0.21 11.49
N GLY A 229 24.76 -0.61 11.55
CA GLY A 229 25.40 -1.16 12.75
C GLY A 229 26.08 -0.12 13.65
N CYS A 230 26.27 1.12 13.19
CA CYS A 230 26.95 2.16 13.93
C CYS A 230 26.15 2.61 15.17
N ASP A 231 26.82 2.69 16.33
CA ASP A 231 26.20 3.08 17.61
C ASP A 231 25.83 4.58 17.64
N LEU A 232 24.54 4.88 17.81
CA LEU A 232 23.94 6.22 17.62
C LEU A 232 24.22 7.23 18.75
N GLY A 233 25.33 7.09 19.48
CA GLY A 233 25.66 7.97 20.62
C GLY A 233 25.76 9.47 20.30
N VAL A 234 25.86 9.86 19.02
CA VAL A 234 26.13 11.25 18.58
C VAL A 234 25.17 11.77 17.49
N GLY A 235 24.27 10.93 16.94
CA GLY A 235 23.34 11.32 15.88
C GLY A 235 23.09 10.20 14.85
N PRO A 236 22.19 10.43 13.87
CA PRO A 236 21.89 9.46 12.82
C PRO A 236 23.11 9.22 11.91
N CYS A 237 23.49 7.95 11.71
CA CYS A 237 24.51 7.57 10.72
C CYS A 237 23.86 7.49 9.34
N GLU A 238 24.25 8.40 8.43
CA GLU A 238 23.63 8.52 7.10
C GLU A 238 24.55 8.07 5.96
N VAL A 239 25.77 7.62 6.27
CA VAL A 239 26.75 7.12 5.30
C VAL A 239 27.39 5.84 5.84
N GLY A 240 27.36 4.78 5.02
CA GLY A 240 28.14 3.56 5.24
C GLY A 240 29.36 3.56 4.34
N LEU A 241 30.53 3.30 4.89
CA LEU A 241 31.80 3.25 4.16
C LEU A 241 32.49 1.92 4.43
N VAL A 242 32.84 1.20 3.38
CA VAL A 242 33.66 -0.01 3.45
C VAL A 242 34.97 0.25 2.70
N VAL A 243 36.08 0.06 3.40
CA VAL A 243 37.44 0.05 2.83
C VAL A 243 38.15 -1.16 3.43
N ASP A 244 38.01 -2.32 2.78
CA ASP A 244 38.61 -3.59 3.19
C ASP A 244 39.14 -4.30 1.92
N THR A 245 38.72 -5.54 1.61
CA THR A 245 39.12 -6.25 0.38
C THR A 245 38.78 -5.43 -0.87
N GLY A 246 37.61 -4.80 -0.88
CA GLY A 246 37.21 -3.81 -1.87
C GLY A 246 36.87 -2.46 -1.22
N THR A 247 36.32 -1.54 -1.99
CA THR A 247 35.85 -0.25 -1.48
C THR A 247 34.49 0.12 -2.06
N ASN A 248 33.58 0.54 -1.19
CA ASN A 248 32.27 1.06 -1.58
C ASN A 248 31.71 2.01 -0.52
N ALA A 249 30.69 2.78 -0.90
CA ALA A 249 29.91 3.58 0.03
C ALA A 249 28.41 3.49 -0.26
N CYS A 250 27.60 3.70 0.76
CA CYS A 250 26.18 3.94 0.65
C CYS A 250 25.78 5.19 1.46
N TYR A 251 24.66 5.82 1.11
CA TYR A 251 24.12 6.93 1.90
C TYR A 251 22.59 7.03 1.80
N MET A 252 21.97 7.76 2.72
CA MET A 252 20.53 8.05 2.68
C MET A 252 20.22 9.20 1.71
N GLU A 253 19.39 8.92 0.70
CA GLU A 253 18.95 9.88 -0.32
C GLU A 253 17.43 10.13 -0.22
N GLU A 254 16.97 11.28 -0.67
CA GLU A 254 15.54 11.56 -0.85
C GLU A 254 15.01 10.77 -2.07
N ALA A 255 13.99 9.93 -1.86
CA ALA A 255 13.46 9.04 -2.90
C ALA A 255 12.97 9.78 -4.16
N ARG A 256 12.52 11.04 -4.01
CA ARG A 256 12.13 11.92 -5.13
C ARG A 256 13.28 12.26 -6.08
N HIS A 257 14.53 12.10 -5.67
CA HIS A 257 15.70 12.29 -6.54
C HIS A 257 16.04 11.04 -7.35
N VAL A 258 15.44 9.89 -7.01
CA VAL A 258 15.72 8.58 -7.61
C VAL A 258 14.65 8.25 -8.65
N ALA A 259 14.96 8.41 -9.93
CA ALA A 259 13.99 8.27 -11.02
C ALA A 259 13.28 6.91 -11.10
N VAL A 260 13.92 5.85 -10.61
CA VAL A 260 13.34 4.49 -10.57
C VAL A 260 12.38 4.26 -9.40
N LEU A 261 12.30 5.21 -8.45
CA LEU A 261 11.41 5.15 -7.29
C LEU A 261 10.30 6.21 -7.40
N GLY A 262 9.14 5.93 -6.79
CA GLY A 262 8.03 6.88 -6.75
C GLY A 262 8.29 8.03 -5.76
N GLU A 263 7.75 9.22 -6.06
CA GLU A 263 7.95 10.46 -5.29
C GLU A 263 7.55 10.38 -3.81
N ASP A 264 6.64 9.46 -3.44
CA ASP A 264 6.00 9.39 -2.12
C ASP A 264 6.71 8.47 -1.09
N ARG A 265 7.88 7.91 -1.42
CA ARG A 265 8.60 6.93 -0.58
C ARG A 265 9.46 7.53 0.55
N GLY A 266 9.55 8.86 0.66
CA GLY A 266 10.38 9.51 1.68
C GLY A 266 11.87 9.39 1.35
N ARG A 267 12.65 8.67 2.17
CA ARG A 267 14.09 8.46 1.96
C ARG A 267 14.40 7.00 1.61
N VAL A 268 15.55 6.77 1.01
CA VAL A 268 16.05 5.43 0.67
C VAL A 268 17.57 5.42 0.73
N CYS A 269 18.15 4.32 1.20
CA CYS A 269 19.60 4.13 1.12
C CYS A 269 20.01 3.75 -0.31
N ILE A 270 21.00 4.43 -0.85
CA ILE A 270 21.58 4.18 -2.17
C ILE A 270 23.00 3.64 -2.01
N SER A 271 23.29 2.50 -2.63
CA SER A 271 24.67 2.02 -2.82
C SER A 271 25.28 2.76 -4.01
N VAL A 272 26.39 3.46 -3.78
CA VAL A 272 27.04 4.26 -4.83
C VAL A 272 27.64 3.35 -5.91
N GLU A 273 28.15 2.17 -5.50
CA GLU A 273 28.95 1.27 -6.33
C GLU A 273 30.16 1.99 -6.96
N TRP A 274 30.83 2.83 -6.17
CA TRP A 274 31.88 3.71 -6.69
C TRP A 274 33.11 2.96 -7.20
N GLY A 275 33.23 1.67 -6.91
CA GLY A 275 34.36 0.86 -7.34
C GLY A 275 34.44 0.82 -8.87
N SER A 276 33.28 0.90 -9.54
CA SER A 276 33.18 0.93 -11.00
C SER A 276 33.44 2.30 -11.62
N PHE A 277 33.72 3.35 -10.83
CA PHE A 277 33.96 4.69 -11.35
C PHE A 277 35.11 4.66 -12.37
N SER A 278 34.80 5.13 -13.59
CA SER A 278 35.65 4.92 -14.77
C SER A 278 35.78 6.16 -15.67
N ASP A 279 35.62 7.37 -15.13
CA ASP A 279 35.84 8.60 -15.88
C ASP A 279 37.33 8.76 -16.21
N ASP A 280 37.68 8.66 -17.49
CA ASP A 280 39.06 8.78 -17.96
C ASP A 280 39.65 10.18 -17.81
N GLU A 281 38.85 11.25 -17.87
CA GLU A 281 39.34 12.60 -17.66
C GLU A 281 39.71 12.85 -16.20
N ALA A 282 38.93 12.26 -15.28
CA ALA A 282 39.16 12.39 -13.84
C ALA A 282 40.23 11.42 -13.33
N LEU A 283 40.19 10.15 -13.74
CA LEU A 283 41.11 9.11 -13.26
C LEU A 283 42.41 9.02 -14.05
N GLY A 284 42.41 9.40 -15.34
CA GLY A 284 43.59 9.32 -16.20
C GLY A 284 44.86 9.97 -15.61
N PRO A 285 44.78 11.19 -15.01
CA PRO A 285 45.91 11.86 -14.39
C PRO A 285 46.50 11.16 -13.16
N VAL A 286 45.75 10.26 -12.52
CA VAL A 286 46.17 9.52 -11.32
C VAL A 286 46.37 8.01 -11.59
N TRP A 287 46.07 7.55 -12.81
CA TRP A 287 46.17 6.15 -13.23
C TRP A 287 47.59 5.81 -13.69
N THR A 288 48.38 5.27 -12.77
CA THR A 288 49.82 4.99 -12.95
C THR A 288 50.08 3.81 -13.88
N ILE A 289 51.35 3.58 -14.23
CA ILE A 289 51.76 2.38 -14.96
C ILE A 289 51.52 1.09 -14.15
N PHE A 290 51.57 1.19 -12.82
CA PHE A 290 51.37 0.06 -11.91
C PHE A 290 49.89 -0.33 -11.86
N ASP A 291 48.99 0.66 -11.82
CA ASP A 291 47.54 0.43 -11.89
C ASP A 291 47.13 -0.26 -13.21
N ARG A 292 47.72 0.17 -14.33
CA ARG A 292 47.50 -0.47 -15.64
C ARG A 292 47.96 -1.93 -15.66
N THR A 293 49.11 -2.20 -15.07
CA THR A 293 49.68 -3.55 -15.03
C THR A 293 48.81 -4.46 -14.16
N LEU A 294 48.46 -3.99 -12.96
CA LEU A 294 47.56 -4.70 -12.05
C LEU A 294 46.19 -4.96 -12.68
N ASP A 295 45.62 -3.98 -13.36
CA ASP A 295 44.33 -4.13 -14.05
C ASP A 295 44.37 -5.20 -15.14
N GLN A 296 45.42 -5.22 -15.96
CA GLN A 296 45.61 -6.22 -17.02
C GLN A 296 45.75 -7.64 -16.48
N GLU A 297 46.40 -7.80 -15.33
CA GLU A 297 46.64 -9.10 -14.68
C GLU A 297 45.48 -9.53 -13.78
N SER A 298 44.51 -8.65 -13.52
CA SER A 298 43.34 -8.94 -12.69
C SER A 298 42.33 -9.90 -13.36
N LEU A 299 41.42 -10.46 -12.55
CA LEU A 299 40.36 -11.36 -13.05
C LEU A 299 39.32 -10.67 -13.96
N ASN A 300 39.27 -9.33 -13.91
CA ASN A 300 38.31 -8.47 -14.58
C ASN A 300 38.98 -7.19 -15.14
N PRO A 301 39.84 -7.29 -16.16
CA PRO A 301 40.52 -6.13 -16.74
C PRO A 301 39.55 -5.07 -17.26
N GLY A 302 39.85 -3.80 -17.01
CA GLY A 302 39.03 -2.64 -17.37
C GLY A 302 37.84 -2.36 -16.45
N ALA A 303 37.48 -3.31 -15.56
CA ALA A 303 36.40 -3.13 -14.58
C ALA A 303 36.97 -2.75 -13.21
N GLN A 304 36.13 -2.13 -12.37
CA GLN A 304 36.46 -1.76 -10.99
C GLN A 304 37.76 -0.92 -10.84
N ARG A 305 38.00 -0.01 -11.79
CA ARG A 305 39.25 0.76 -11.84
C ARG A 305 39.48 1.57 -10.57
N PHE A 306 38.47 2.31 -10.10
CA PHE A 306 38.57 3.07 -8.86
C PHE A 306 38.83 2.18 -7.63
N GLU A 307 38.18 1.01 -7.56
CA GLU A 307 38.43 0.04 -6.50
C GLU A 307 39.89 -0.46 -6.49
N LYS A 308 40.47 -0.73 -7.66
CA LYS A 308 41.84 -1.26 -7.79
C LYS A 308 42.93 -0.34 -7.25
N MET A 309 42.67 0.96 -7.16
CA MET A 309 43.61 1.94 -6.57
C MET A 309 43.52 2.03 -5.04
N ILE A 310 42.44 1.52 -4.43
CA ILE A 310 42.10 1.81 -3.02
C ILE A 310 41.92 0.52 -2.21
N GLY A 311 41.28 -0.49 -2.78
CA GLY A 311 40.90 -1.73 -2.11
C GLY A 311 42.12 -2.50 -1.61
N GLY A 312 42.01 -3.04 -0.40
CA GLY A 312 43.06 -3.77 0.29
C GLY A 312 43.56 -5.01 -0.46
N LEU A 313 42.73 -5.62 -1.31
CA LEU A 313 43.14 -6.71 -2.20
C LEU A 313 44.28 -6.31 -3.16
N TYR A 314 44.34 -5.02 -3.52
CA TYR A 314 45.20 -4.52 -4.59
C TYR A 314 46.40 -3.72 -4.09
N LEU A 315 46.29 -3.07 -2.92
CA LEU A 315 47.34 -2.20 -2.38
C LEU A 315 48.69 -2.91 -2.21
N GLY A 316 48.69 -4.13 -1.65
CA GLY A 316 49.93 -4.92 -1.50
C GLY A 316 50.58 -5.25 -2.83
N GLU A 317 49.77 -5.52 -3.86
CA GLU A 317 50.26 -5.82 -5.21
C GLU A 317 50.80 -4.58 -5.92
N LEU A 318 50.18 -3.41 -5.75
CA LEU A 318 50.72 -2.13 -6.25
C LEU A 318 52.10 -1.84 -5.65
N VAL A 319 52.27 -2.06 -4.34
CA VAL A 319 53.56 -1.93 -3.66
C VAL A 319 54.57 -2.92 -4.23
N ARG A 320 54.18 -4.19 -4.44
CA ARG A 320 55.04 -5.21 -5.04
C ARG A 320 55.51 -4.80 -6.44
N LEU A 321 54.61 -4.34 -7.29
CA LEU A 321 54.90 -3.90 -8.65
C LEU A 321 55.88 -2.72 -8.66
N ALA A 322 55.68 -1.73 -7.80
CA ALA A 322 56.60 -0.60 -7.65
C ALA A 322 57.99 -1.03 -7.17
N LEU A 323 58.07 -1.92 -6.17
CA LEU A 323 59.33 -2.47 -5.68
C LEU A 323 60.05 -3.32 -6.74
N ALA A 324 59.30 -4.09 -7.53
CA ALA A 324 59.85 -4.89 -8.62
C ALA A 324 60.42 -4.01 -9.74
N ASP A 325 59.74 -2.95 -10.14
CA ASP A 325 60.23 -1.98 -11.14
C ASP A 325 61.50 -1.27 -10.66
N LEU A 326 61.52 -0.77 -9.41
CA LEU A 326 62.71 -0.15 -8.83
C LEU A 326 63.88 -1.12 -8.69
N ALA A 327 63.61 -2.40 -8.37
CA ALA A 327 64.63 -3.44 -8.36
C ALA A 327 65.17 -3.72 -9.76
N GLN A 328 64.30 -3.83 -10.77
CA GLN A 328 64.71 -4.05 -12.17
C GLN A 328 65.54 -2.88 -12.73
N ARG A 329 65.27 -1.65 -12.28
CA ARG A 329 66.05 -0.45 -12.64
C ARG A 329 67.38 -0.32 -11.89
N GLY A 330 67.76 -1.31 -11.07
CA GLY A 330 69.04 -1.28 -10.34
C GLY A 330 69.02 -0.43 -9.07
N VAL A 331 67.88 0.15 -8.71
CA VAL A 331 67.74 1.13 -7.62
C VAL A 331 67.59 0.45 -6.26
N LEU A 332 66.86 -0.66 -6.22
CA LEU A 332 66.68 -1.48 -5.03
C LEU A 332 67.41 -2.82 -5.17
N PHE A 333 67.81 -3.39 -4.02
CA PHE A 333 68.37 -4.74 -3.91
C PHE A 333 69.58 -5.02 -4.82
N GLY A 334 70.35 -3.99 -5.16
CA GLY A 334 71.52 -4.11 -6.06
C GLY A 334 71.17 -4.60 -7.47
N GLY A 335 69.95 -4.33 -7.95
CA GLY A 335 69.47 -4.78 -9.27
C GLY A 335 68.97 -6.22 -9.31
N SER A 336 68.94 -6.92 -8.18
CA SER A 336 68.50 -8.31 -8.12
C SER A 336 67.01 -8.41 -7.82
N THR A 337 66.27 -9.14 -8.65
CA THR A 337 64.89 -9.54 -8.36
C THR A 337 64.86 -10.97 -7.82
N SER A 338 64.14 -11.19 -6.71
CA SER A 338 63.95 -12.54 -6.16
C SER A 338 62.70 -13.20 -6.77
N PRO A 339 62.64 -14.54 -6.86
CA PRO A 339 61.42 -15.24 -7.30
C PRO A 339 60.19 -14.88 -6.47
N VAL A 340 60.38 -14.57 -5.18
CA VAL A 340 59.31 -14.14 -4.27
C VAL A 340 58.79 -12.76 -4.67
N LEU A 341 59.67 -11.78 -4.92
CA LEU A 341 59.25 -10.42 -5.34
C LEU A 341 58.53 -10.41 -6.69
N LEU A 342 58.85 -11.36 -7.56
CA LEU A 342 58.20 -11.52 -8.87
C LEU A 342 56.88 -12.31 -8.80
N SER A 343 56.57 -12.94 -7.67
CA SER A 343 55.34 -13.73 -7.51
C SER A 343 54.18 -12.81 -7.10
N PRO A 344 53.05 -12.80 -7.83
CA PRO A 344 51.87 -12.03 -7.44
C PRO A 344 51.39 -12.37 -6.03
N GLY A 345 50.96 -11.36 -5.27
CA GLY A 345 50.46 -11.54 -3.90
C GLY A 345 51.53 -11.82 -2.85
N SER A 346 52.82 -11.67 -3.17
CA SER A 346 53.91 -11.87 -2.20
C SER A 346 53.97 -10.80 -1.10
N ILE A 347 53.34 -9.64 -1.33
CA ILE A 347 53.20 -8.56 -0.36
C ILE A 347 51.72 -8.44 -0.02
N LEU A 348 51.38 -8.84 1.21
CA LEU A 348 50.03 -8.77 1.75
C LEU A 348 49.72 -7.35 2.27
N LEU A 349 48.42 -7.03 2.37
CA LEU A 349 47.93 -5.77 2.91
C LEU A 349 48.43 -5.49 4.34
N GLU A 350 48.51 -6.52 5.18
CA GLU A 350 48.99 -6.41 6.57
C GLU A 350 50.40 -5.79 6.65
N HIS A 351 51.28 -6.11 5.69
CA HIS A 351 52.61 -5.53 5.62
C HIS A 351 52.60 -4.02 5.30
N VAL A 352 51.55 -3.53 4.65
CA VAL A 352 51.38 -2.12 4.25
C VAL A 352 50.62 -1.35 5.34
N ALA A 353 49.56 -1.95 5.89
CA ALA A 353 48.67 -1.32 6.85
C ALA A 353 49.36 -1.00 8.20
N GLU A 354 50.36 -1.78 8.62
CA GLU A 354 51.14 -1.51 9.84
C GLU A 354 52.01 -0.25 9.76
N MET A 355 52.25 0.29 8.56
CA MET A 355 53.20 1.39 8.34
C MET A 355 52.55 2.77 8.29
N GLU A 356 51.21 2.87 8.23
CA GLU A 356 50.49 4.12 7.91
C GLU A 356 49.33 4.46 8.86
N LYS A 357 49.00 5.76 8.98
CA LYS A 357 47.84 6.26 9.75
C LYS A 357 46.65 6.55 8.85
N PHE A 358 46.11 5.53 8.18
CA PHE A 358 45.05 5.67 7.17
C PHE A 358 43.85 6.52 7.62
N LEU A 359 43.32 6.28 8.83
CA LEU A 359 42.16 7.01 9.35
C LEU A 359 42.42 8.51 9.50
N ALA A 360 43.61 8.90 9.96
CA ALA A 360 43.96 10.31 10.12
C ALA A 360 44.08 11.02 8.77
N ILE A 361 44.71 10.36 7.78
CA ILE A 361 44.84 10.88 6.42
C ILE A 361 43.47 11.05 5.77
N LEU A 362 42.59 10.06 5.94
CA LEU A 362 41.21 10.12 5.42
C LEU A 362 40.44 11.30 6.04
N GLN A 363 40.53 11.47 7.36
CA GLN A 363 39.90 12.57 8.07
C GLN A 363 40.40 13.93 7.58
N GLU A 364 41.72 14.13 7.53
CA GLU A 364 42.33 15.38 7.05
C GLU A 364 41.94 15.70 5.61
N THR A 365 41.93 14.70 4.73
CA THR A 365 41.58 14.87 3.32
C THR A 365 40.10 15.22 3.14
N VAL A 366 39.20 14.58 3.89
CA VAL A 366 37.77 14.90 3.85
C VAL A 366 37.52 16.33 4.35
N MET A 367 38.17 16.74 5.44
CA MET A 367 38.05 18.11 5.96
C MET A 367 38.63 19.16 5.00
N LEU A 368 39.64 18.81 4.19
CA LEU A 368 40.18 19.68 3.15
C LEU A 368 39.22 19.87 1.97
N LEU A 369 38.57 18.78 1.54
CA LEU A 369 37.69 18.79 0.36
C LEU A 369 36.28 19.27 0.67
N ALA A 370 35.80 19.08 1.90
CA ALA A 370 34.49 19.46 2.38
C ALA A 370 34.59 20.24 3.73
N PRO A 371 35.20 21.44 3.74
CA PRO A 371 35.46 22.19 4.98
C PRO A 371 34.20 22.70 5.69
N GLU A 372 33.07 22.74 4.98
CA GLU A 372 31.77 23.16 5.51
C GLU A 372 31.03 22.02 6.25
N CYS A 373 31.57 20.79 6.21
CA CYS A 373 30.97 19.61 6.83
C CYS A 373 31.68 19.25 8.13
N ASP A 374 30.91 19.00 9.19
CA ASP A 374 31.43 18.39 10.42
C ASP A 374 31.23 16.87 10.36
N VAL A 375 32.30 16.13 10.07
CA VAL A 375 32.25 14.68 9.80
C VAL A 375 32.90 13.90 10.93
N SER A 376 32.19 12.91 11.46
CA SER A 376 32.72 11.94 12.42
C SER A 376 32.81 10.55 11.79
N PHE A 377 33.94 9.88 12.00
CA PHE A 377 34.14 8.49 11.56
C PHE A 377 33.94 7.56 12.74
N ILE A 378 32.93 6.70 12.65
CA ILE A 378 32.57 5.73 13.68
C ILE A 378 32.95 4.34 13.14
N PRO A 379 33.91 3.63 13.75
CA PRO A 379 34.23 2.27 13.32
C PRO A 379 33.08 1.32 13.66
N SER A 380 32.73 0.44 12.73
CA SER A 380 31.82 -0.67 13.01
C SER A 380 32.55 -1.72 13.86
N VAL A 381 31.93 -2.11 14.98
CA VAL A 381 32.54 -3.00 15.98
C VAL A 381 32.55 -4.46 15.52
N ASP A 382 31.60 -4.86 14.68
CA ASP A 382 31.37 -6.26 14.30
C ASP A 382 31.40 -6.51 12.79
N GLY A 383 31.80 -5.53 11.96
CA GLY A 383 31.90 -5.68 10.51
C GLY A 383 30.56 -5.50 9.77
N GLY A 384 29.50 -5.03 10.45
CA GLY A 384 28.20 -4.71 9.84
C GLY A 384 27.11 -5.74 10.13
N GLY A 385 27.44 -6.89 10.71
CA GLY A 385 26.49 -7.98 11.00
C GLY A 385 25.30 -7.54 11.86
N GLN A 386 25.52 -6.74 12.91
CA GLN A 386 24.44 -6.14 13.71
C GLN A 386 23.53 -5.24 12.89
N GLY A 387 24.08 -4.46 11.95
CA GLY A 387 23.27 -3.64 11.05
C GLY A 387 22.45 -4.46 10.06
N VAL A 388 22.98 -5.59 9.58
CA VAL A 388 22.20 -6.54 8.78
C VAL A 388 21.05 -7.12 9.60
N ALA A 389 21.29 -7.48 10.87
CA ALA A 389 20.24 -7.93 11.77
C ALA A 389 19.17 -6.85 12.01
N MET A 390 19.53 -5.56 12.09
CA MET A 390 18.57 -4.45 12.19
C MET A 390 17.65 -4.40 10.96
N VAL A 391 18.22 -4.46 9.75
CA VAL A 391 17.42 -4.47 8.51
C VAL A 391 16.52 -5.71 8.46
N THR A 392 17.05 -6.86 8.86
CA THR A 392 16.33 -8.14 8.94
C THR A 392 15.12 -8.03 9.88
N ALA A 393 15.29 -7.41 11.06
CA ALA A 393 14.23 -7.20 12.03
C ALA A 393 13.10 -6.32 11.49
N VAL A 394 13.44 -5.24 10.77
CA VAL A 394 12.44 -4.36 10.14
C VAL A 394 11.71 -5.08 9.02
N ALA A 395 12.43 -5.78 8.14
CA ALA A 395 11.84 -6.55 7.04
C ALA A 395 10.87 -7.61 7.54
N ALA A 396 11.29 -8.38 8.54
CA ALA A 396 10.48 -9.39 9.21
C ALA A 396 9.20 -8.81 9.83
N ARG A 397 9.31 -7.68 10.53
CA ARG A 397 8.17 -6.98 11.14
C ARG A 397 7.17 -6.52 10.07
N LEU A 398 7.65 -5.92 8.97
CA LEU A 398 6.80 -5.48 7.87
C LEU A 398 6.09 -6.65 7.18
N ALA A 399 6.78 -7.77 6.97
CA ALA A 399 6.17 -9.00 6.44
C ALA A 399 5.07 -9.53 7.38
N ALA A 400 5.31 -9.54 8.69
CA ALA A 400 4.31 -9.94 9.68
C ALA A 400 3.11 -8.99 9.71
N HIS A 401 3.34 -7.67 9.60
CA HIS A 401 2.27 -6.67 9.51
C HIS A 401 1.42 -6.87 8.25
N ARG A 402 2.05 -7.12 7.10
CA ARG A 402 1.35 -7.39 5.83
C ARG A 402 0.48 -8.62 5.93
N ARG A 403 1.02 -9.73 6.46
CA ARG A 403 0.27 -10.96 6.67
C ARG A 403 -0.95 -10.74 7.57
N LEU A 404 -0.79 -9.98 8.66
CA LEU A 404 -1.89 -9.71 9.58
C LEU A 404 -2.97 -8.82 8.94
N LEU A 405 -2.59 -7.85 8.11
CA LEU A 405 -3.53 -7.07 7.31
C LEU A 405 -4.32 -7.99 6.36
N GLU A 406 -3.64 -8.86 5.62
CA GLU A 406 -4.25 -9.81 4.68
C GLU A 406 -5.20 -10.78 5.38
N GLU A 407 -4.80 -11.36 6.52
CA GLU A 407 -5.66 -12.23 7.34
C GLU A 407 -6.88 -11.47 7.89
N THR A 408 -6.72 -10.20 8.26
CA THR A 408 -7.81 -9.34 8.74
C THR A 408 -8.82 -9.02 7.64
N LEU A 409 -8.33 -8.78 6.42
CA LEU A 409 -9.16 -8.43 5.27
C LEU A 409 -9.71 -9.65 4.52
N ALA A 410 -9.15 -10.85 4.73
CA ALA A 410 -9.56 -12.09 4.09
C ALA A 410 -11.10 -12.31 4.06
N PRO A 411 -11.84 -12.11 5.17
CA PRO A 411 -13.30 -12.30 5.20
C PRO A 411 -14.10 -11.28 4.35
N PHE A 412 -13.49 -10.18 3.91
CA PHE A 412 -14.15 -9.18 3.07
C PHE A 412 -14.09 -9.52 1.58
N TRP A 413 -13.22 -10.44 1.18
CA TRP A 413 -13.12 -10.90 -0.22
C TRP A 413 -14.13 -12.01 -0.48
N LEU A 414 -15.27 -11.64 -1.05
CA LEU A 414 -16.34 -12.58 -1.34
C LEU A 414 -16.04 -13.39 -2.60
N THR A 415 -16.14 -14.71 -2.46
CA THR A 415 -16.09 -15.65 -3.58
C THR A 415 -17.39 -15.62 -4.37
N ARG A 416 -17.33 -16.03 -5.63
CA ARG A 416 -18.52 -16.18 -6.48
C ARG A 416 -19.55 -17.11 -5.86
N GLU A 417 -19.11 -18.20 -5.25
CA GLU A 417 -19.97 -19.18 -4.58
C GLU A 417 -20.75 -18.55 -3.42
N GLN A 418 -20.10 -17.69 -2.63
CA GLN A 418 -20.76 -16.93 -1.55
C GLN A 418 -21.81 -15.96 -2.10
N LEU A 419 -21.51 -15.26 -3.19
CA LEU A 419 -22.43 -14.32 -3.83
C LEU A 419 -23.65 -15.03 -4.44
N VAL A 420 -23.46 -16.18 -5.09
CA VAL A 420 -24.56 -17.02 -5.60
C VAL A 420 -25.42 -17.57 -4.45
N ALA A 421 -24.79 -17.98 -3.34
CA ALA A 421 -25.53 -18.42 -2.16
C ALA A 421 -26.40 -17.31 -1.56
N LEU A 422 -25.85 -16.09 -1.47
CA LEU A 422 -26.56 -14.89 -1.03
C LEU A 422 -27.76 -14.57 -1.95
N GLN A 423 -27.55 -14.56 -3.27
CA GLN A 423 -28.60 -14.33 -4.27
C GLN A 423 -29.75 -15.33 -4.09
N ARG A 424 -29.43 -16.62 -3.92
CA ARG A 424 -30.43 -17.68 -3.68
C ARG A 424 -31.21 -17.45 -2.38
N GLN A 425 -30.52 -17.17 -1.27
CA GLN A 425 -31.15 -16.91 0.02
C GLN A 425 -32.07 -15.68 -0.03
N MET A 426 -31.65 -14.61 -0.72
CA MET A 426 -32.47 -13.41 -0.94
C MET A 426 -33.76 -13.79 -1.68
N ARG A 427 -33.67 -14.57 -2.77
CA ARG A 427 -34.85 -15.02 -3.54
C ARG A 427 -35.81 -15.87 -2.71
N GLU A 428 -35.29 -16.76 -1.86
CA GLU A 428 -36.10 -17.55 -0.93
C GLU A 428 -36.82 -16.65 0.09
N ALA A 429 -36.12 -15.66 0.65
CA ALA A 429 -36.70 -14.69 1.56
C ALA A 429 -37.78 -13.82 0.88
N MET A 430 -37.58 -13.43 -0.38
CA MET A 430 -38.57 -12.68 -1.18
C MET A 430 -39.85 -13.51 -1.34
N ALA A 431 -39.71 -14.78 -1.72
CA ALA A 431 -40.85 -15.68 -1.89
C ALA A 431 -41.64 -15.89 -0.59
N LYS A 432 -40.94 -16.05 0.55
CA LYS A 432 -41.60 -16.16 1.87
C LYS A 432 -42.35 -14.87 2.24
N GLY A 433 -41.70 -13.71 2.07
CA GLY A 433 -42.29 -12.41 2.41
C GLY A 433 -43.56 -12.11 1.61
N LEU A 434 -43.54 -12.34 0.29
CA LEU A 434 -44.71 -12.18 -0.58
C LEU A 434 -45.89 -13.09 -0.21
N GLN A 435 -45.60 -14.27 0.35
CA GLN A 435 -46.60 -15.23 0.83
C GLN A 435 -47.08 -14.93 2.27
N GLY A 436 -46.60 -13.85 2.89
CA GLY A 436 -46.91 -13.51 4.29
C GLY A 436 -46.34 -14.51 5.31
N LYS A 437 -45.37 -15.34 4.90
CA LYS A 437 -44.66 -16.27 5.80
C LYS A 437 -43.56 -15.53 6.57
N PRO A 438 -43.13 -16.06 7.73
CA PRO A 438 -41.96 -15.52 8.44
C PRO A 438 -40.75 -15.43 7.49
N SER A 439 -40.24 -14.21 7.32
CA SER A 439 -39.12 -13.86 6.46
C SER A 439 -38.40 -12.65 7.03
N SER A 440 -37.09 -12.56 6.80
CA SER A 440 -36.32 -11.35 7.07
C SER A 440 -36.68 -10.20 6.10
N LEU A 441 -37.26 -10.52 4.93
CA LEU A 441 -37.76 -9.54 3.96
C LEU A 441 -39.26 -9.32 4.13
N ARG A 442 -39.67 -8.06 4.29
CA ARG A 442 -41.07 -7.72 4.55
C ARG A 442 -41.94 -7.74 3.29
N MET A 443 -41.37 -7.39 2.12
CA MET A 443 -42.07 -7.41 0.82
C MET A 443 -43.41 -6.65 0.86
N LEU A 444 -43.36 -5.38 1.28
CA LEU A 444 -44.51 -4.54 1.55
C LEU A 444 -45.20 -4.06 0.26
N PRO A 445 -46.51 -4.31 0.08
CA PRO A 445 -47.29 -3.77 -1.03
C PRO A 445 -47.40 -2.26 -0.97
N THR A 446 -47.15 -1.57 -2.09
CA THR A 446 -47.16 -0.10 -2.15
C THR A 446 -48.45 0.49 -2.74
N TYR A 447 -49.32 -0.36 -3.30
CA TYR A 447 -50.51 0.01 -4.07
C TYR A 447 -50.24 0.82 -5.35
N VAL A 448 -48.97 1.02 -5.73
CA VAL A 448 -48.59 1.55 -7.05
C VAL A 448 -48.67 0.42 -8.07
N ARG A 449 -49.62 0.49 -9.01
CA ARG A 449 -49.95 -0.61 -9.96
C ARG A 449 -49.44 -0.41 -11.38
N ALA A 450 -48.92 0.78 -11.70
CA ALA A 450 -48.40 1.10 -13.02
C ALA A 450 -47.26 2.11 -12.91
N ILE A 451 -46.29 1.97 -13.81
CA ILE A 451 -45.26 2.98 -14.07
C ILE A 451 -45.85 4.13 -14.91
N PRO A 452 -45.17 5.29 -15.00
CA PRO A 452 -45.63 6.37 -15.88
C PRO A 452 -45.66 5.92 -17.34
N ASP A 453 -46.67 6.34 -18.10
CA ASP A 453 -46.82 6.00 -19.52
C ASP A 453 -46.74 7.22 -20.46
N GLY A 454 -46.43 8.39 -19.91
CA GLY A 454 -46.30 9.63 -20.66
C GLY A 454 -47.62 10.35 -20.89
N SER A 455 -48.76 9.82 -20.42
CA SER A 455 -50.06 10.49 -20.44
C SER A 455 -50.31 11.40 -19.24
N GLU A 456 -49.42 11.38 -18.22
CA GLU A 456 -49.56 12.14 -16.99
C GLU A 456 -49.50 13.66 -17.23
N ARG A 457 -50.52 14.40 -16.80
CA ARG A 457 -50.58 15.86 -16.93
C ARG A 457 -51.12 16.50 -15.64
N GLY A 458 -50.66 17.70 -15.32
CA GLY A 458 -51.15 18.51 -14.21
C GLY A 458 -50.06 19.06 -13.28
N ASP A 459 -50.49 19.81 -12.28
CA ASP A 459 -49.64 20.41 -11.25
C ASP A 459 -49.80 19.63 -9.94
N PHE A 460 -48.69 19.19 -9.37
CA PHE A 460 -48.64 18.31 -8.21
C PHE A 460 -47.70 18.87 -7.15
N LEU A 461 -48.08 18.73 -5.88
CA LEU A 461 -47.14 18.91 -4.78
C LEU A 461 -46.49 17.57 -4.44
N ALA A 462 -45.22 17.60 -4.07
CA ALA A 462 -44.55 16.46 -3.48
C ALA A 462 -43.81 16.86 -2.21
N LEU A 463 -43.85 15.97 -1.22
CA LEU A 463 -43.06 16.08 0.00
C LEU A 463 -42.01 14.98 -0.03
N ASP A 464 -40.80 15.27 0.39
CA ASP A 464 -39.72 14.28 0.48
C ASP A 464 -39.06 14.32 1.85
N LEU A 465 -39.37 13.31 2.65
CA LEU A 465 -38.89 13.12 4.01
C LEU A 465 -38.21 11.76 4.13
N GLY A 466 -36.87 11.77 4.19
CA GLY A 466 -36.09 10.57 4.42
C GLY A 466 -34.80 10.75 5.21
N GLY A 467 -34.48 11.98 5.61
CA GLY A 467 -33.34 12.39 6.41
C GLY A 467 -33.57 13.79 7.00
N THR A 468 -32.52 14.49 7.45
CA THR A 468 -32.62 15.84 8.04
C THR A 468 -32.94 16.95 7.05
N ASN A 469 -32.78 16.70 5.75
CA ASN A 469 -33.18 17.62 4.68
C ASN A 469 -34.56 17.23 4.16
N PHE A 470 -35.58 17.97 4.59
CA PHE A 470 -36.94 17.84 4.09
C PHE A 470 -37.12 18.69 2.84
N ARG A 471 -37.77 18.17 1.80
CA ARG A 471 -38.03 18.94 0.57
C ARG A 471 -39.51 19.07 0.31
N VAL A 472 -39.93 20.27 -0.09
CA VAL A 472 -41.25 20.52 -0.66
C VAL A 472 -41.06 20.86 -2.14
N LEU A 473 -41.80 20.20 -3.02
CA LEU A 473 -41.68 20.33 -4.46
C LEU A 473 -43.02 20.69 -5.09
N LEU A 474 -42.99 21.55 -6.10
CA LEU A 474 -44.03 21.73 -7.10
C LEU A 474 -43.55 21.10 -8.40
N VAL A 475 -44.28 20.11 -8.89
CA VAL A 475 -43.99 19.40 -10.13
C VAL A 475 -45.11 19.67 -11.13
N ARG A 476 -44.77 20.27 -12.26
CA ARG A 476 -45.69 20.53 -13.37
C ARG A 476 -45.40 19.58 -14.51
N LEU A 477 -46.38 18.74 -14.85
CA LEU A 477 -46.33 17.78 -15.94
C LEU A 477 -47.11 18.33 -17.13
N ALA A 478 -46.38 18.70 -18.20
CA ALA A 478 -46.95 19.21 -19.44
C ALA A 478 -46.46 18.40 -20.64
N SER A 479 -47.05 18.64 -21.83
CA SER A 479 -46.64 18.00 -23.08
C SER A 479 -45.18 18.29 -23.49
N GLY A 480 -44.57 19.34 -22.96
CA GLY A 480 -43.17 19.72 -23.20
C GLY A 480 -42.16 19.19 -22.16
N GLY A 481 -42.56 18.34 -21.21
CA GLY A 481 -41.70 17.77 -20.18
C GLY A 481 -42.10 18.12 -18.75
N VAL A 482 -41.18 17.88 -17.82
CA VAL A 482 -41.39 18.08 -16.37
C VAL A 482 -40.68 19.35 -15.92
N GLN A 483 -41.41 20.27 -15.26
CA GLN A 483 -40.83 21.42 -14.57
C GLN A 483 -40.92 21.20 -13.07
N ILE A 484 -39.80 21.38 -12.36
CA ILE A 484 -39.72 21.16 -10.92
C ILE A 484 -39.19 22.42 -10.25
N THR A 485 -39.97 22.92 -9.29
CA THR A 485 -39.51 23.92 -8.32
C THR A 485 -39.47 23.26 -6.96
N ASN A 486 -38.38 23.38 -6.22
CA ASN A 486 -38.28 22.79 -4.88
C ASN A 486 -37.65 23.75 -3.88
N GLN A 487 -37.88 23.49 -2.60
CA GLN A 487 -37.22 24.15 -1.49
C GLN A 487 -36.84 23.12 -0.42
N ILE A 488 -35.63 23.27 0.10
CA ILE A 488 -35.07 22.42 1.17
C ILE A 488 -35.29 23.13 2.51
N TYR A 489 -35.79 22.37 3.48
CA TYR A 489 -36.00 22.76 4.86
C TYR A 489 -35.20 21.84 5.77
N SER A 490 -34.54 22.40 6.78
CA SER A 490 -33.90 21.61 7.82
C SER A 490 -34.95 21.14 8.84
N ILE A 491 -34.82 19.89 9.27
CA ILE A 491 -35.53 19.37 10.44
C ILE A 491 -34.53 19.35 11.61
N PRO A 492 -34.71 20.21 12.63
CA PRO A 492 -33.87 20.18 13.80
C PRO A 492 -33.92 18.83 14.53
N GLU A 493 -32.83 18.41 15.16
CA GLU A 493 -32.76 17.12 15.86
C GLU A 493 -33.82 17.01 16.96
N TYR A 494 -34.05 18.08 17.73
CA TYR A 494 -35.08 18.11 18.75
C TYR A 494 -36.51 17.97 18.20
N VAL A 495 -36.73 18.24 16.90
CA VAL A 495 -38.01 18.00 16.21
C VAL A 495 -38.08 16.56 15.70
N ALA A 496 -37.01 16.06 15.09
CA ALA A 496 -36.92 14.68 14.58
C ALA A 496 -37.02 13.62 15.70
N GLN A 497 -36.60 13.97 16.92
CA GLN A 497 -36.63 13.14 18.12
C GLN A 497 -37.67 13.62 19.16
N GLY A 498 -38.47 14.64 18.81
CA GLY A 498 -39.50 15.23 19.68
C GLY A 498 -40.81 14.44 19.69
N SER A 499 -41.95 15.12 19.73
CA SER A 499 -43.25 14.48 19.54
C SER A 499 -43.65 14.42 18.08
N GLY A 500 -44.51 13.46 17.72
CA GLY A 500 -45.11 13.39 16.39
C GLY A 500 -45.85 14.67 16.05
N GLU A 501 -46.56 15.27 17.01
CA GLU A 501 -47.21 16.57 16.82
C GLU A 501 -46.21 17.64 16.37
N GLN A 502 -45.07 17.79 17.06
CA GLN A 502 -44.03 18.76 16.71
C GLN A 502 -43.46 18.52 15.31
N LEU A 503 -43.19 17.25 14.95
CA LEU A 503 -42.66 16.90 13.64
C LEU A 503 -43.61 17.25 12.50
N PHE A 504 -44.88 16.83 12.60
CA PHE A 504 -45.86 17.07 11.54
C PHE A 504 -46.30 18.54 11.47
N ASP A 505 -46.30 19.25 12.60
CA ASP A 505 -46.50 20.70 12.61
C ASP A 505 -45.38 21.44 11.88
N HIS A 506 -44.12 21.08 12.11
CA HIS A 506 -42.97 21.64 11.40
C HIS A 506 -43.05 21.37 9.88
N ILE A 507 -43.46 20.16 9.49
CA ILE A 507 -43.68 19.80 8.08
C ILE A 507 -44.74 20.71 7.46
N VAL A 508 -45.87 20.94 8.15
CA VAL A 508 -46.93 21.82 7.65
C VAL A 508 -46.46 23.28 7.55
N ASP A 509 -45.70 23.77 8.52
CA ASP A 509 -45.11 25.12 8.49
C ASP A 509 -44.19 25.30 7.26
N CYS A 510 -43.40 24.28 6.93
CA CYS A 510 -42.57 24.27 5.71
C CYS A 510 -43.43 24.31 4.43
N ILE A 511 -44.55 23.57 4.39
CA ILE A 511 -45.46 23.57 3.23
C ILE A 511 -46.13 24.95 3.06
N VAL A 512 -46.58 25.57 4.16
CA VAL A 512 -47.17 26.91 4.16
C VAL A 512 -46.19 27.92 3.60
N ASP A 513 -44.96 27.93 4.10
CA ASP A 513 -43.89 28.83 3.64
C ASP A 513 -43.60 28.63 2.14
N PHE A 514 -43.50 27.38 1.68
CA PHE A 514 -43.28 27.07 0.27
C PHE A 514 -44.42 27.60 -0.61
N GLN A 515 -45.68 27.33 -0.22
CA GLN A 515 -46.84 27.78 -0.99
C GLN A 515 -46.94 29.30 -1.07
N GLN A 516 -46.62 30.01 0.02
CA GLN A 516 -46.60 31.47 0.01
C GLN A 516 -45.54 32.00 -0.97
N LYS A 517 -44.32 31.45 -0.94
CA LYS A 517 -43.22 31.82 -1.85
C LYS A 517 -43.53 31.54 -3.31
N GLN A 518 -44.27 30.47 -3.59
CA GLN A 518 -44.65 30.08 -4.96
C GLN A 518 -45.98 30.70 -5.44
N GLY A 519 -46.64 31.54 -4.62
CA GLY A 519 -47.92 32.16 -4.98
C GLY A 519 -49.08 31.16 -5.08
N LEU A 520 -49.01 30.05 -4.35
CA LEU A 520 -50.00 28.96 -4.34
C LEU A 520 -50.98 29.02 -3.16
N SER A 521 -50.96 30.10 -2.37
CA SER A 521 -51.85 30.29 -1.23
C SER A 521 -53.32 30.11 -1.62
N GLY A 522 -54.01 29.16 -0.98
CA GLY A 522 -55.43 28.86 -1.24
C GLY A 522 -55.69 27.83 -2.36
N HIS A 523 -54.67 27.36 -3.08
CA HIS A 523 -54.81 26.27 -4.05
C HIS A 523 -54.73 24.89 -3.36
N SER A 524 -55.65 24.00 -3.70
CA SER A 524 -55.64 22.61 -3.25
C SER A 524 -55.09 21.70 -4.35
N LEU A 525 -53.78 21.52 -4.37
CA LEU A 525 -53.11 20.62 -5.33
C LEU A 525 -53.09 19.17 -4.81
N PRO A 526 -53.16 18.16 -5.70
CA PRO A 526 -52.88 16.78 -5.34
C PRO A 526 -51.43 16.64 -4.83
N LEU A 527 -51.25 15.93 -3.72
CA LEU A 527 -49.98 15.79 -3.02
C LEU A 527 -49.55 14.34 -2.94
N GLY A 528 -48.31 14.08 -3.35
CA GLY A 528 -47.58 12.85 -3.07
C GLY A 528 -46.62 13.04 -1.91
N PHE A 529 -46.62 12.12 -0.96
CA PHE A 529 -45.74 12.18 0.21
C PHE A 529 -44.72 11.05 0.14
N THR A 530 -43.49 11.36 -0.31
CA THR A 530 -42.35 10.45 -0.11
C THR A 530 -42.00 10.43 1.37
N PHE A 531 -42.23 9.29 2.01
CA PHE A 531 -41.93 9.04 3.40
C PHE A 531 -41.06 7.79 3.48
N SER A 532 -39.75 8.00 3.57
CA SER A 532 -38.74 6.96 3.44
C SER A 532 -38.54 6.12 4.70
N PHE A 533 -39.62 5.65 5.32
CA PHE A 533 -39.57 4.77 6.48
C PHE A 533 -40.43 3.54 6.24
N PRO A 534 -40.18 2.43 6.96
CA PRO A 534 -40.96 1.21 6.80
C PRO A 534 -42.43 1.46 7.15
N CYS A 535 -43.30 1.43 6.15
CA CYS A 535 -44.74 1.65 6.30
C CYS A 535 -45.53 0.44 5.81
N ARG A 536 -46.45 -0.06 6.64
CA ARG A 536 -47.48 -0.98 6.18
C ARG A 536 -48.61 -0.17 5.55
N GLN A 537 -48.66 -0.16 4.22
CA GLN A 537 -49.73 0.52 3.50
C GLN A 537 -51.01 -0.32 3.51
N LEU A 538 -52.14 0.35 3.69
CA LEU A 538 -53.49 -0.24 3.55
C LEU A 538 -54.18 0.24 2.26
N GLY A 539 -53.61 1.26 1.64
CA GLY A 539 -54.02 1.86 0.38
C GLY A 539 -52.96 2.86 -0.06
N LEU A 540 -53.19 3.53 -1.19
CA LEU A 540 -52.22 4.48 -1.71
C LEU A 540 -52.08 5.72 -0.79
N ASP A 541 -53.14 6.14 -0.11
CA ASP A 541 -53.18 7.31 0.79
C ASP A 541 -53.21 6.95 2.29
N GLN A 542 -52.82 5.72 2.66
CA GLN A 542 -52.79 5.27 4.05
C GLN A 542 -51.55 4.41 4.32
N GLY A 543 -50.74 4.83 5.29
CA GLY A 543 -49.47 4.18 5.62
C GLY A 543 -49.20 4.18 7.11
N ILE A 544 -49.26 3.00 7.73
CA ILE A 544 -48.95 2.82 9.15
C ILE A 544 -47.44 2.72 9.31
N LEU A 545 -46.82 3.67 10.02
CA LEU A 545 -45.40 3.60 10.34
C LEU A 545 -45.14 2.38 11.23
N LEU A 546 -44.22 1.51 10.82
CA LEU A 546 -43.89 0.30 11.56
C LEU A 546 -42.85 0.56 12.64
N ASN A 547 -41.77 1.23 12.27
CA ASN A 547 -40.67 1.59 13.17
C ASN A 547 -39.86 2.72 12.54
N TRP A 548 -39.32 3.60 13.37
CA TRP A 548 -38.38 4.62 12.91
C TRP A 548 -37.03 4.01 12.52
N THR A 549 -36.32 4.72 11.66
CA THR A 549 -34.94 4.42 11.22
C THR A 549 -34.17 5.73 11.04
N LYS A 550 -32.88 5.66 10.68
CA LYS A 550 -32.09 6.82 10.20
C LYS A 550 -32.05 8.04 11.16
N GLY A 551 -32.11 7.79 12.47
CA GLY A 551 -31.97 8.82 13.51
C GLY A 551 -33.25 9.58 13.88
N PHE A 552 -34.40 9.23 13.31
CA PHE A 552 -35.70 9.71 13.77
C PHE A 552 -36.19 8.88 14.97
N SER A 553 -36.90 9.52 15.90
CA SER A 553 -37.50 8.83 17.04
C SER A 553 -38.72 9.57 17.60
N ALA A 554 -39.42 10.34 16.76
CA ALA A 554 -40.55 11.15 17.20
C ALA A 554 -41.64 10.28 17.84
N SER A 555 -42.05 10.62 19.07
CA SER A 555 -43.04 9.84 19.84
C SER A 555 -44.41 9.84 19.15
N ASP A 556 -45.25 8.87 19.49
CA ASP A 556 -46.65 8.82 19.02
C ASP A 556 -46.83 8.73 17.49
N CYS A 557 -45.77 8.38 16.76
CA CYS A 557 -45.82 8.14 15.31
C CYS A 557 -45.90 6.64 14.96
N GLU A 558 -45.13 5.79 15.66
CA GLU A 558 -45.10 4.36 15.37
C GLU A 558 -46.47 3.72 15.66
N GLY A 559 -46.95 2.89 14.73
CA GLY A 559 -48.29 2.32 14.77
C GLY A 559 -49.41 3.26 14.29
N GLN A 560 -49.12 4.53 13.98
CA GLN A 560 -50.10 5.49 13.47
C GLN A 560 -50.02 5.62 11.94
N ASP A 561 -51.15 6.03 11.33
CA ASP A 561 -51.19 6.41 9.92
C ASP A 561 -50.54 7.79 9.71
N VAL A 562 -49.44 7.81 8.99
CA VAL A 562 -48.65 9.02 8.69
C VAL A 562 -49.47 10.06 7.93
N VAL A 563 -50.37 9.61 7.05
CA VAL A 563 -51.23 10.52 6.29
C VAL A 563 -52.29 11.13 7.21
N TYR A 564 -52.81 10.37 8.18
CA TYR A 564 -53.67 10.89 9.23
C TYR A 564 -52.96 11.94 10.08
N LEU A 565 -51.73 11.67 10.54
CA LEU A 565 -50.95 12.64 11.33
C LEU A 565 -50.71 13.95 10.59
N LEU A 566 -50.37 13.87 9.30
CA LEU A 566 -50.22 15.06 8.44
C LEU A 566 -51.56 15.80 8.28
N ARG A 567 -52.68 15.08 8.09
CA ARG A 567 -54.02 15.68 8.00
C ARG A 567 -54.42 16.39 9.29
N GLU A 568 -54.08 15.85 10.46
CA GLU A 568 -54.34 16.50 11.75
C GLU A 568 -53.49 17.76 11.94
N ALA A 569 -52.21 17.74 11.54
CA ALA A 569 -51.36 18.93 11.56
C ALA A 569 -51.89 20.06 10.66
N ILE A 570 -52.39 19.71 9.48
CA ILE A 570 -53.03 20.68 8.56
C ILE A 570 -54.28 21.29 9.21
N LYS A 571 -55.10 20.49 9.89
CA LYS A 571 -56.29 20.99 10.61
C LYS A 571 -55.93 21.96 11.73
N ARG A 572 -54.87 21.69 12.49
CA ARG A 572 -54.39 22.58 13.57
C ARG A 572 -53.98 23.95 13.05
N ARG A 573 -53.28 24.00 11.91
CA ARG A 573 -52.75 25.26 11.36
C ARG A 573 -53.76 26.09 10.57
N GLN A 574 -54.90 25.53 10.14
CA GLN A 574 -56.01 26.19 9.40
C GLN A 574 -55.61 27.04 8.17
N ALA A 575 -54.35 26.96 7.71
CA ALA A 575 -53.79 27.83 6.68
C ALA A 575 -53.79 27.21 5.27
N VAL A 576 -53.98 25.89 5.14
CA VAL A 576 -53.80 25.17 3.86
C VAL A 576 -54.87 24.10 3.64
N LYS A 577 -55.31 23.93 2.39
CA LYS A 577 -56.02 22.73 1.91
C LYS A 577 -55.05 21.88 1.09
N LEU A 578 -54.74 20.67 1.54
CA LEU A 578 -53.94 19.70 0.79
C LEU A 578 -54.76 18.44 0.53
N ASN A 579 -54.64 17.91 -0.69
CA ASN A 579 -55.22 16.64 -1.07
C ASN A 579 -54.11 15.59 -1.11
N VAL A 580 -53.84 14.91 0.02
CA VAL A 580 -52.85 13.81 0.06
C VAL A 580 -53.42 12.60 -0.67
N VAL A 581 -52.86 12.30 -1.85
CA VAL A 581 -53.31 11.22 -2.74
C VAL A 581 -52.48 9.96 -2.58
N ALA A 582 -51.18 10.13 -2.29
CA ALA A 582 -50.26 9.01 -2.19
C ALA A 582 -49.24 9.20 -1.08
N ILE A 583 -48.93 8.13 -0.36
CA ILE A 583 -47.69 7.97 0.42
C ILE A 583 -46.80 6.96 -0.29
N VAL A 584 -45.52 7.29 -0.42
CA VAL A 584 -44.57 6.60 -1.30
C VAL A 584 -43.25 6.38 -0.56
N ASN A 585 -42.62 5.22 -0.72
CA ASN A 585 -41.24 5.03 -0.26
C ASN A 585 -40.23 5.65 -1.25
N ASP A 586 -39.06 6.10 -0.80
CA ASP A 586 -38.05 6.69 -1.70
C ASP A 586 -37.62 5.76 -2.83
N THR A 587 -37.47 4.46 -2.58
CA THR A 587 -37.18 3.48 -3.64
C THR A 587 -38.21 3.54 -4.76
N VAL A 588 -39.50 3.56 -4.41
CA VAL A 588 -40.63 3.63 -5.35
C VAL A 588 -40.63 4.97 -6.07
N GLY A 589 -40.41 6.07 -5.35
CA GLY A 589 -40.25 7.39 -5.95
C GLY A 589 -39.11 7.42 -6.98
N THR A 590 -37.95 6.88 -6.64
CA THR A 590 -36.78 6.80 -7.53
C THR A 590 -37.11 5.95 -8.77
N MET A 591 -37.72 4.78 -8.60
CA MET A 591 -38.17 3.94 -9.71
C MET A 591 -39.11 4.69 -10.65
N MET A 592 -40.11 5.38 -10.11
CA MET A 592 -41.11 6.12 -10.89
C MET A 592 -40.51 7.35 -11.59
N SER A 593 -39.58 8.03 -10.93
CA SER A 593 -38.83 9.16 -11.47
C SER A 593 -38.03 8.76 -12.71
N CYS A 594 -37.31 7.63 -12.64
CA CYS A 594 -36.56 7.07 -13.76
C CYS A 594 -37.49 6.41 -14.81
N GLY A 595 -38.59 5.80 -14.38
CA GLY A 595 -39.61 5.18 -15.25
C GLY A 595 -40.29 6.16 -16.18
N TYR A 596 -40.39 7.43 -15.80
CA TYR A 596 -40.88 8.47 -16.68
C TYR A 596 -39.96 8.74 -17.89
N GLU A 597 -38.64 8.56 -17.72
CA GLU A 597 -37.65 8.77 -18.79
C GLU A 597 -37.37 7.47 -19.55
N ASN A 598 -37.43 6.33 -18.87
CA ASN A 598 -37.20 5.01 -19.45
C ASN A 598 -38.31 4.02 -19.05
N PRO A 599 -39.19 3.62 -19.99
CA PRO A 599 -40.29 2.68 -19.73
C PRO A 599 -39.86 1.28 -19.26
N HIS A 600 -38.58 0.92 -19.39
CA HIS A 600 -38.05 -0.35 -18.89
C HIS A 600 -37.65 -0.29 -17.40
N CYS A 601 -37.80 0.86 -16.74
CA CYS A 601 -37.43 1.01 -15.33
C CYS A 601 -38.47 0.40 -14.38
N GLU A 602 -38.19 -0.82 -13.95
CA GLU A 602 -39.09 -1.61 -13.09
C GLU A 602 -38.48 -1.97 -11.74
N VAL A 603 -37.30 -1.42 -11.45
CA VAL A 603 -36.59 -1.57 -10.17
C VAL A 603 -36.17 -0.20 -9.66
N GLY A 604 -36.36 0.06 -8.38
CA GLY A 604 -35.83 1.22 -7.68
C GLY A 604 -34.81 0.79 -6.64
N LEU A 605 -33.69 1.51 -6.55
CA LEU A 605 -32.57 1.22 -5.67
C LEU A 605 -32.13 2.49 -4.93
N ILE A 606 -31.99 2.38 -3.61
CA ILE A 606 -31.38 3.41 -2.78
C ILE A 606 -30.09 2.87 -2.17
N VAL A 607 -28.98 3.59 -2.35
CA VAL A 607 -27.70 3.33 -1.67
C VAL A 607 -27.07 4.65 -1.22
N GLY A 608 -27.45 5.10 -0.02
CA GLY A 608 -27.03 6.36 0.59
C GLY A 608 -26.74 6.17 2.08
N THR A 609 -27.41 6.94 2.95
CA THR A 609 -27.37 6.73 4.41
C THR A 609 -27.85 5.33 4.79
N GLY A 610 -28.94 4.88 4.17
CA GLY A 610 -29.44 3.51 4.23
C GLY A 610 -29.36 2.83 2.87
N THR A 611 -29.86 1.60 2.79
CA THR A 611 -30.08 0.93 1.50
C THR A 611 -31.41 0.19 1.47
N ASN A 612 -32.13 0.34 0.36
CA ASN A 612 -33.38 -0.36 0.12
C ASN A 612 -33.61 -0.58 -1.38
N ALA A 613 -34.52 -1.48 -1.75
CA ALA A 613 -34.96 -1.66 -3.12
C ALA A 613 -36.47 -1.91 -3.22
N CYS A 614 -37.02 -1.57 -4.38
CA CYS A 614 -38.38 -1.93 -4.79
C CYS A 614 -38.38 -2.46 -6.22
N TYR A 615 -39.43 -3.18 -6.61
CA TYR A 615 -39.61 -3.60 -7.99
C TYR A 615 -41.08 -3.89 -8.34
N MET A 616 -41.40 -3.94 -9.63
CA MET A 616 -42.72 -4.34 -10.12
C MET A 616 -42.90 -5.87 -10.05
N GLU A 617 -43.81 -6.33 -9.19
CA GLU A 617 -44.16 -7.74 -9.02
C GLU A 617 -45.50 -8.08 -9.71
N GLU A 618 -45.65 -9.33 -10.12
CA GLU A 618 -46.92 -9.88 -10.62
C GLU A 618 -47.94 -9.96 -9.47
N LEU A 619 -49.13 -9.38 -9.63
CA LEU A 619 -50.11 -9.29 -8.53
C LEU A 619 -50.50 -10.67 -7.98
N ARG A 620 -50.54 -11.70 -8.85
CA ARG A 620 -50.77 -13.12 -8.47
C ARG A 620 -49.79 -13.67 -7.43
N ASN A 621 -48.60 -13.06 -7.30
CA ASN A 621 -47.59 -13.48 -6.35
C ASN A 621 -47.74 -12.77 -4.98
N VAL A 622 -48.58 -11.74 -4.87
CA VAL A 622 -48.73 -10.88 -3.69
C VAL A 622 -49.92 -11.35 -2.85
N ALA A 623 -49.71 -12.33 -1.97
CA ALA A 623 -50.80 -12.99 -1.24
C ALA A 623 -51.61 -12.04 -0.32
N SER A 624 -51.00 -10.94 0.13
CA SER A 624 -51.63 -9.98 1.03
C SER A 624 -52.62 -9.02 0.35
N VAL A 625 -52.67 -8.98 -0.98
CA VAL A 625 -53.55 -8.08 -1.74
C VAL A 625 -54.47 -8.90 -2.64
N PRO A 626 -55.79 -8.71 -2.60
CA PRO A 626 -56.70 -9.43 -3.48
C PRO A 626 -56.53 -8.99 -4.94
N GLY A 627 -56.50 -9.97 -5.84
CA GLY A 627 -56.40 -9.81 -7.29
C GLY A 627 -55.35 -10.73 -7.90
N ASP A 628 -55.56 -11.14 -9.16
CA ASP A 628 -54.69 -12.05 -9.90
C ASP A 628 -54.13 -11.45 -11.20
N SER A 629 -54.69 -10.32 -11.66
CA SER A 629 -54.28 -9.63 -12.89
C SER A 629 -53.53 -8.32 -12.63
N GLY A 630 -52.48 -8.06 -13.41
CA GLY A 630 -51.70 -6.82 -13.37
C GLY A 630 -50.50 -6.90 -12.44
N HIS A 631 -49.94 -5.73 -12.12
CA HIS A 631 -48.70 -5.62 -11.36
C HIS A 631 -48.87 -4.74 -10.13
N MET A 632 -47.95 -4.88 -9.18
CA MET A 632 -47.83 -4.00 -8.03
C MET A 632 -46.36 -3.79 -7.68
N CYS A 633 -45.96 -2.54 -7.45
CA CYS A 633 -44.65 -2.25 -6.91
C CYS A 633 -44.55 -2.75 -5.46
N ILE A 634 -43.50 -3.50 -5.16
CA ILE A 634 -43.21 -4.03 -3.83
C ILE A 634 -42.01 -3.30 -3.27
N ASN A 635 -42.17 -2.71 -2.09
CA ASN A 635 -41.06 -2.23 -1.27
C ASN A 635 -40.48 -3.40 -0.48
N MET A 636 -39.23 -3.78 -0.74
CA MET A 636 -38.66 -4.99 -0.14
C MET A 636 -38.36 -4.84 1.35
N GLU A 637 -38.03 -3.62 1.79
CA GLU A 637 -37.38 -3.36 3.08
C GLU A 637 -36.16 -4.27 3.28
N TRP A 638 -35.28 -4.32 2.27
CA TRP A 638 -34.25 -5.35 2.18
C TRP A 638 -33.12 -5.21 3.20
N GLY A 639 -33.07 -4.09 3.91
CA GLY A 639 -32.02 -3.81 4.88
C GLY A 639 -32.04 -4.80 6.03
N ALA A 640 -33.23 -5.33 6.36
CA ALA A 640 -33.47 -6.34 7.39
C ALA A 640 -33.08 -7.76 6.97
N PHE A 641 -32.62 -7.98 5.72
CA PHE A 641 -32.14 -9.29 5.29
C PHE A 641 -31.02 -9.77 6.22
N GLY A 642 -31.08 -11.03 6.66
CA GLY A 642 -30.12 -11.59 7.61
C GLY A 642 -30.39 -11.31 9.09
N ASP A 643 -31.42 -10.53 9.46
CA ASP A 643 -31.83 -10.34 10.85
C ASP A 643 -32.20 -11.67 11.54
N ASP A 644 -32.58 -12.69 10.76
CA ASP A 644 -32.84 -14.07 11.20
C ASP A 644 -31.59 -14.94 11.35
N GLY A 645 -30.40 -14.38 11.11
CA GLY A 645 -29.11 -15.06 11.18
C GLY A 645 -28.66 -15.70 9.86
N SER A 646 -29.45 -15.61 8.77
CA SER A 646 -29.12 -16.23 7.48
C SER A 646 -27.80 -15.72 6.86
N LEU A 647 -27.36 -14.52 7.23
CA LEU A 647 -26.10 -13.90 6.78
C LEU A 647 -24.88 -14.19 7.67
N GLY A 648 -24.99 -15.11 8.65
CA GLY A 648 -23.90 -15.38 9.60
C GLY A 648 -22.57 -15.75 8.96
N MET A 649 -22.59 -16.43 7.80
CA MET A 649 -21.37 -16.81 7.06
C MET A 649 -20.66 -15.64 6.37
N LEU A 650 -21.33 -14.49 6.21
CA LEU A 650 -20.81 -13.30 5.53
C LEU A 650 -20.52 -12.16 6.51
N SER A 651 -21.12 -12.22 7.70
CA SER A 651 -20.85 -11.28 8.78
C SER A 651 -19.46 -11.51 9.35
N THR A 652 -18.69 -10.44 9.48
CA THR A 652 -17.38 -10.47 10.14
C THR A 652 -17.50 -10.04 11.60
N TYR A 653 -16.43 -10.27 12.36
CA TYR A 653 -16.29 -9.72 13.71
C TYR A 653 -16.50 -8.19 13.75
N PHE A 654 -16.10 -7.46 12.70
CA PHE A 654 -16.26 -6.01 12.64
C PHE A 654 -17.72 -5.60 12.43
N ASP A 655 -18.46 -6.33 11.59
CA ASP A 655 -19.88 -6.09 11.35
C ASP A 655 -20.69 -6.30 12.64
N GLU A 656 -20.35 -7.34 13.43
CA GLU A 656 -21.00 -7.60 14.72
C GLU A 656 -20.76 -6.48 15.73
N ARG A 657 -19.54 -5.91 15.78
CA ARG A 657 -19.26 -4.76 16.64
C ARG A 657 -20.05 -3.52 16.23
N VAL A 658 -20.14 -3.24 14.93
CA VAL A 658 -20.95 -2.14 14.40
C VAL A 658 -22.42 -2.35 14.73
N ASP A 659 -22.94 -3.57 14.57
CA ASP A 659 -24.31 -3.92 14.89
C ASP A 659 -24.62 -3.72 16.39
N GLN A 660 -23.78 -4.26 17.27
CA GLN A 660 -23.94 -4.14 18.73
C GLN A 660 -23.90 -2.70 19.23
N ALA A 661 -23.06 -1.85 18.62
CA ALA A 661 -22.93 -0.43 18.99
C ALA A 661 -23.97 0.48 18.29
N SER A 662 -24.77 -0.06 17.36
CA SER A 662 -25.77 0.70 16.63
C SER A 662 -26.99 1.04 17.49
N ILE A 663 -27.83 1.96 17.00
CA ILE A 663 -29.10 2.31 17.64
C ILE A 663 -30.14 1.17 17.57
N ASN A 664 -29.90 0.17 16.73
CA ASN A 664 -30.82 -0.92 16.44
C ASN A 664 -30.08 -2.28 16.37
N PRO A 665 -29.50 -2.79 17.47
CA PRO A 665 -28.75 -4.05 17.47
C PRO A 665 -29.59 -5.25 17.01
N GLY A 666 -28.99 -6.14 16.23
CA GLY A 666 -29.64 -7.33 15.67
C GLY A 666 -30.65 -7.02 14.57
N ARG A 667 -30.73 -5.77 14.11
CA ARG A 667 -31.64 -5.31 13.05
C ARG A 667 -30.88 -4.68 11.90
N GLN A 668 -31.48 -4.67 10.72
CA GLN A 668 -30.91 -4.04 9.52
C GLN A 668 -29.51 -4.57 9.17
N ARG A 669 -29.27 -5.88 9.38
CA ARG A 669 -27.92 -6.45 9.27
C ARG A 669 -27.35 -6.35 7.86
N PHE A 670 -28.17 -6.52 6.82
CA PHE A 670 -27.73 -6.35 5.43
C PHE A 670 -27.42 -4.88 5.10
N GLU A 671 -28.26 -3.95 5.55
CA GLU A 671 -28.03 -2.51 5.36
C GLU A 671 -26.72 -2.05 6.03
N LYS A 672 -26.40 -2.57 7.21
CA LYS A 672 -25.16 -2.28 7.94
C LYS A 672 -23.88 -2.67 7.21
N MET A 673 -23.96 -3.66 6.32
CA MET A 673 -22.81 -4.09 5.51
C MET A 673 -22.66 -3.31 4.20
N ILE A 674 -23.61 -2.42 3.86
CA ILE A 674 -23.69 -1.77 2.54
C ILE A 674 -23.72 -0.25 2.64
N SER A 675 -24.51 0.33 3.55
CA SER A 675 -24.86 1.74 3.47
C SER A 675 -23.81 2.69 4.06
N GLY A 676 -23.80 3.91 3.57
CA GLY A 676 -22.82 4.94 3.92
C GLY A 676 -22.83 5.36 5.39
N MET A 677 -23.89 5.07 6.15
CA MET A 677 -23.94 5.27 7.60
C MET A 677 -23.01 4.32 8.37
N TYR A 678 -22.77 3.12 7.83
CA TYR A 678 -22.11 2.04 8.58
C TYR A 678 -20.73 1.66 8.03
N LEU A 679 -20.47 1.84 6.73
CA LEU A 679 -19.17 1.47 6.13
C LEU A 679 -17.98 2.15 6.83
N GLY A 680 -18.13 3.42 7.20
CA GLY A 680 -17.09 4.14 7.92
C GLY A 680 -16.79 3.59 9.32
N GLU A 681 -17.81 3.05 10.00
CA GLU A 681 -17.62 2.41 11.31
C GLU A 681 -16.97 1.03 11.18
N ILE A 682 -17.26 0.28 10.11
CA ILE A 682 -16.56 -0.98 9.80
C ILE A 682 -15.07 -0.68 9.58
N VAL A 683 -14.75 0.30 8.74
CA VAL A 683 -13.36 0.77 8.54
C VAL A 683 -12.74 1.16 9.87
N ARG A 684 -13.38 2.02 10.66
CA ARG A 684 -12.87 2.46 11.98
C ARG A 684 -12.54 1.29 12.90
N HIS A 685 -13.40 0.27 12.96
CA HIS A 685 -13.17 -0.91 13.79
C HIS A 685 -12.02 -1.79 13.29
N ILE A 686 -11.82 -1.91 11.97
CA ILE A 686 -10.64 -2.57 11.39
C ILE A 686 -9.37 -1.80 11.75
N LEU A 687 -9.37 -0.48 11.58
CA LEU A 687 -8.23 0.37 11.93
C LEU A 687 -7.88 0.27 13.41
N LEU A 688 -8.88 0.29 14.32
CA LEU A 688 -8.66 0.07 15.75
C LEU A 688 -8.04 -1.31 16.04
N HIS A 689 -8.48 -2.35 15.34
CA HIS A 689 -7.92 -3.69 15.50
C HIS A 689 -6.45 -3.74 15.05
N LEU A 690 -6.15 -3.25 13.85
CA LEU A 690 -4.77 -3.20 13.33
C LEU A 690 -3.86 -2.31 14.18
N THR A 691 -4.38 -1.21 14.73
CA THR A 691 -3.68 -0.38 15.72
C THR A 691 -3.37 -1.19 16.97
N SER A 692 -4.35 -1.88 17.56
CA SER A 692 -4.14 -2.69 18.77
C SER A 692 -3.11 -3.82 18.58
N ARG A 693 -2.85 -4.21 17.33
CA ARG A 693 -1.86 -5.21 16.93
C ARG A 693 -0.49 -4.63 16.57
N GLY A 694 -0.32 -3.31 16.63
CA GLY A 694 0.93 -2.63 16.27
C GLY A 694 1.16 -2.44 14.77
N VAL A 695 0.22 -2.88 13.92
CA VAL A 695 0.33 -2.79 12.45
C VAL A 695 0.23 -1.35 11.96
N LEU A 696 -0.75 -0.62 12.51
CA LEU A 696 -0.98 0.80 12.20
C LEU A 696 -0.56 1.69 13.37
N PHE A 697 -0.13 2.91 13.03
CA PHE A 697 0.17 3.98 14.00
C PHE A 697 1.18 3.57 15.08
N ARG A 698 2.05 2.59 14.78
CA ARG A 698 3.02 2.02 15.73
C ARG A 698 2.36 1.49 17.02
N GLY A 699 1.10 1.09 16.94
CA GLY A 699 0.31 0.65 18.09
C GLY A 699 -0.14 1.74 19.06
N GLN A 700 0.09 3.01 18.74
CA GLN A 700 -0.31 4.12 19.60
C GLN A 700 -1.83 4.32 19.55
N GLN A 701 -2.44 4.47 20.72
CA GLN A 701 -3.87 4.77 20.81
C GLN A 701 -4.13 6.20 20.33
N ILE A 702 -4.81 6.33 19.20
CA ILE A 702 -5.16 7.64 18.63
C ILE A 702 -6.55 8.05 19.10
N GLN A 703 -6.63 9.17 19.82
CA GLN A 703 -7.88 9.62 20.43
C GLN A 703 -8.98 9.91 19.41
N CYS A 704 -8.65 10.48 18.25
CA CYS A 704 -9.65 10.75 17.22
C CYS A 704 -10.24 9.45 16.63
N LEU A 705 -9.46 8.37 16.55
CA LEU A 705 -9.92 7.06 16.06
C LEU A 705 -10.94 6.40 17.02
N GLN A 706 -10.94 6.81 18.29
CA GLN A 706 -11.95 6.40 19.27
C GLN A 706 -13.30 7.11 19.06
N THR A 707 -13.33 8.21 18.30
CA THR A 707 -14.55 8.97 18.01
C THR A 707 -15.39 8.21 17.00
N ARG A 708 -16.60 7.83 17.43
CA ARG A 708 -17.62 7.20 16.58
C ARG A 708 -17.98 8.12 15.40
N ASP A 709 -18.19 7.52 14.25
CA ASP A 709 -18.62 8.15 12.99
C ASP A 709 -17.62 9.21 12.45
N ILE A 710 -16.33 9.10 12.80
CA ILE A 710 -15.26 9.97 12.27
C ILE A 710 -15.10 9.81 10.74
N PHE A 711 -15.24 8.58 10.24
CA PHE A 711 -15.22 8.29 8.80
C PHE A 711 -16.62 8.44 8.19
N LYS A 712 -16.98 9.65 7.79
CA LYS A 712 -18.18 9.89 6.97
C LYS A 712 -18.01 9.31 5.56
N THR A 713 -19.11 8.97 4.89
CA THR A 713 -19.13 8.45 3.50
C THR A 713 -18.30 9.29 2.53
N LYS A 714 -18.31 10.62 2.67
CA LYS A 714 -17.51 11.53 1.84
C LYS A 714 -16.01 11.22 1.91
N PHE A 715 -15.50 10.80 3.06
CA PHE A 715 -14.08 10.52 3.25
C PHE A 715 -13.71 9.20 2.59
N LEU A 716 -14.56 8.18 2.66
CA LEU A 716 -14.35 6.92 1.92
C LEU A 716 -14.26 7.20 0.41
N SER A 717 -15.20 7.99 -0.12
CA SER A 717 -15.18 8.39 -1.54
C SER A 717 -13.93 9.18 -1.92
N GLN A 718 -13.42 10.06 -1.04
CA GLN A 718 -12.21 10.83 -1.30
C GLN A 718 -10.96 9.96 -1.23
N ILE A 719 -10.82 9.10 -0.21
CA ILE A 719 -9.67 8.22 -0.01
C ILE A 719 -9.46 7.29 -1.23
N GLU A 720 -10.55 6.75 -1.80
CA GLU A 720 -10.48 5.81 -2.93
C GLU A 720 -10.45 6.47 -4.32
N SER A 721 -10.30 7.79 -4.41
CA SER A 721 -10.34 8.52 -5.68
C SER A 721 -9.09 8.26 -6.53
N ASP A 722 -9.27 7.75 -7.76
CA ASP A 722 -8.19 7.44 -8.70
C ASP A 722 -7.36 8.67 -9.12
N SER A 723 -7.92 9.86 -8.96
CA SER A 723 -7.25 11.13 -9.28
C SER A 723 -6.33 11.64 -8.17
N LEU A 724 -6.32 10.99 -7.00
CA LEU A 724 -5.51 11.44 -5.88
C LEU A 724 -4.19 10.68 -5.80
N ALA A 725 -3.09 11.43 -5.70
CA ALA A 725 -1.81 10.87 -5.28
C ALA A 725 -1.89 10.42 -3.81
N LEU A 726 -1.05 9.46 -3.40
CA LEU A 726 -1.03 8.96 -2.02
C LEU A 726 -0.83 10.09 -1.00
N ARG A 727 -0.07 11.13 -1.37
CA ARG A 727 0.09 12.36 -0.58
C ARG A 727 -1.23 13.06 -0.24
N GLN A 728 -2.20 13.07 -1.15
CA GLN A 728 -3.51 13.70 -0.90
C GLN A 728 -4.39 12.82 -0.02
N VAL A 729 -4.33 11.50 -0.18
CA VAL A 729 -4.98 10.55 0.75
C VAL A 729 -4.44 10.75 2.17
N ARG A 730 -3.12 10.88 2.30
CA ARG A 730 -2.46 11.19 3.57
C ARG A 730 -2.97 12.52 4.15
N ALA A 731 -3.02 13.59 3.36
CA ALA A 731 -3.51 14.89 3.82
C ALA A 731 -4.96 14.83 4.34
N ILE A 732 -5.86 14.10 3.65
CA ILE A 732 -7.25 13.91 4.10
C ILE A 732 -7.30 13.21 5.46
N LEU A 733 -6.46 12.22 5.67
CA LEU A 733 -6.42 11.47 6.92
C LEU A 733 -5.73 12.26 8.04
N GLU A 734 -4.71 13.06 7.73
CA GLU A 734 -4.08 14.00 8.67
C GLU A 734 -5.08 15.09 9.12
N ASP A 735 -5.95 15.56 8.22
CA ASP A 735 -7.05 16.48 8.54
C ASP A 735 -8.09 15.86 9.49
N LEU A 736 -8.19 14.52 9.53
CA LEU A 736 -8.98 13.77 10.53
C LEU A 736 -8.23 13.60 11.87
N GLY A 737 -7.01 14.14 11.98
CA GLY A 737 -6.17 14.07 13.17
C GLY A 737 -5.40 12.74 13.30
N LEU A 738 -5.24 11.98 12.21
CA LEU A 738 -4.51 10.71 12.21
C LEU A 738 -3.03 10.96 11.84
N PRO A 739 -2.06 10.73 12.74
CA PRO A 739 -0.64 10.90 12.45
C PRO A 739 -0.12 9.69 11.68
N LEU A 740 -0.04 9.81 10.35
CA LEU A 740 0.21 8.67 9.45
C LEU A 740 1.61 8.70 8.83
N THR A 741 2.19 7.51 8.68
CA THR A 741 3.26 7.27 7.71
C THR A 741 2.68 7.03 6.32
N SER A 742 3.50 7.06 5.27
CA SER A 742 3.05 6.69 3.91
C SER A 742 2.53 5.25 3.85
N ASP A 743 3.16 4.33 4.60
CA ASP A 743 2.72 2.93 4.68
C ASP A 743 1.37 2.80 5.38
N ASP A 744 1.13 3.55 6.47
CA ASP A 744 -0.19 3.56 7.12
C ASP A 744 -1.27 4.05 6.15
N ALA A 745 -0.99 5.09 5.36
CA ALA A 745 -1.94 5.62 4.38
C ALA A 745 -2.32 4.57 3.31
N LEU A 746 -1.35 3.78 2.83
CA LEU A 746 -1.59 2.67 1.90
C LEU A 746 -2.46 1.58 2.54
N MET A 747 -2.16 1.18 3.77
CA MET A 747 -2.94 0.17 4.47
C MET A 747 -4.38 0.64 4.75
N VAL A 748 -4.57 1.92 5.12
CA VAL A 748 -5.91 2.51 5.30
C VAL A 748 -6.69 2.50 3.99
N LEU A 749 -6.04 2.83 2.86
CA LEU A 749 -6.64 2.75 1.54
C LEU A 749 -7.09 1.31 1.20
N GLU A 750 -6.23 0.31 1.44
CA GLU A 750 -6.58 -1.11 1.22
C GLU A 750 -7.78 -1.55 2.08
N VAL A 751 -7.86 -1.11 3.33
CA VAL A 751 -9.00 -1.37 4.22
C VAL A 751 -10.28 -0.76 3.66
N CYS A 752 -10.26 0.50 3.22
CA CYS A 752 -11.41 1.17 2.62
C CYS A 752 -11.90 0.40 1.39
N GLN A 753 -10.99 0.06 0.47
CA GLN A 753 -11.29 -0.67 -0.76
C GLN A 753 -11.89 -2.06 -0.50
N ALA A 754 -11.40 -2.79 0.52
CA ALA A 754 -11.95 -4.09 0.87
C ALA A 754 -13.41 -3.97 1.38
N VAL A 755 -13.68 -2.98 2.24
CA VAL A 755 -15.03 -2.73 2.80
C VAL A 755 -16.00 -2.26 1.71
N SER A 756 -15.61 -1.27 0.90
CA SER A 756 -16.46 -0.69 -0.14
C SER A 756 -16.73 -1.67 -1.27
N ARG A 757 -15.74 -2.47 -1.68
CA ARG A 757 -15.92 -3.54 -2.67
C ARG A 757 -16.93 -4.59 -2.19
N ARG A 758 -16.75 -5.10 -0.97
CA ARG A 758 -17.70 -6.07 -0.40
C ARG A 758 -19.12 -5.51 -0.39
N ALA A 759 -19.28 -4.26 0.05
CA ALA A 759 -20.57 -3.58 0.08
C ALA A 759 -21.24 -3.50 -1.30
N ALA A 760 -20.47 -3.15 -2.34
CA ALA A 760 -20.95 -3.11 -3.72
C ALA A 760 -21.35 -4.50 -4.24
N GLN A 761 -20.56 -5.53 -3.96
CA GLN A 761 -20.87 -6.91 -4.35
C GLN A 761 -22.12 -7.46 -3.66
N LEU A 762 -22.29 -7.20 -2.36
CA LEU A 762 -23.50 -7.57 -1.62
C LEU A 762 -24.74 -6.88 -2.22
N CYS A 763 -24.64 -5.58 -2.51
CA CYS A 763 -25.71 -4.81 -3.17
C CYS A 763 -26.03 -5.40 -4.57
N GLY A 764 -25.00 -5.67 -5.38
CA GLY A 764 -25.14 -6.26 -6.70
C GLY A 764 -25.81 -7.64 -6.67
N ALA A 765 -25.44 -8.51 -5.73
CA ALA A 765 -26.10 -9.80 -5.55
C ALA A 765 -27.58 -9.66 -5.15
N GLY A 766 -27.92 -8.64 -4.35
CA GLY A 766 -29.31 -8.28 -4.05
C GLY A 766 -30.09 -7.86 -5.30
N VAL A 767 -29.51 -6.99 -6.14
CA VAL A 767 -30.13 -6.57 -7.41
C VAL A 767 -30.26 -7.75 -8.38
N ALA A 768 -29.24 -8.60 -8.49
CA ALA A 768 -29.24 -9.80 -9.31
C ALA A 768 -30.38 -10.76 -8.92
N ALA A 769 -30.67 -10.89 -7.62
CA ALA A 769 -31.82 -11.67 -7.13
C ALA A 769 -33.15 -11.10 -7.62
N VAL A 770 -33.29 -9.77 -7.62
CA VAL A 770 -34.52 -9.08 -8.05
C VAL A 770 -34.75 -9.25 -9.55
N VAL A 771 -33.75 -8.96 -10.39
CA VAL A 771 -33.91 -9.02 -11.85
C VAL A 771 -34.13 -10.44 -12.37
N GLU A 772 -33.43 -11.44 -11.80
CA GLU A 772 -33.67 -12.85 -12.13
C GLU A 772 -35.08 -13.28 -11.72
N LYS A 773 -35.57 -12.80 -10.58
CA LYS A 773 -36.95 -13.06 -10.16
C LYS A 773 -37.97 -12.44 -11.12
N ILE A 774 -37.76 -11.21 -11.59
CA ILE A 774 -38.63 -10.59 -12.61
C ILE A 774 -38.63 -11.42 -13.89
N ARG A 775 -37.44 -11.82 -14.36
CA ARG A 775 -37.26 -12.64 -15.57
C ARG A 775 -38.04 -13.96 -15.47
N GLU A 776 -37.87 -14.67 -14.36
CA GLU A 776 -38.51 -15.96 -14.14
C GLU A 776 -40.03 -15.86 -13.92
N ASN A 777 -40.49 -14.84 -13.17
CA ASN A 777 -41.92 -14.58 -12.98
C ASN A 777 -42.68 -14.43 -14.30
N ARG A 778 -42.00 -13.92 -15.33
CA ARG A 778 -42.52 -13.68 -16.68
C ARG A 778 -42.22 -14.84 -17.64
N GLY A 779 -41.51 -15.87 -17.20
CA GLY A 779 -41.13 -17.02 -18.04
C GLY A 779 -40.21 -16.64 -19.21
N LEU A 780 -39.38 -15.60 -19.04
CA LEU A 780 -38.52 -15.08 -20.10
C LEU A 780 -37.16 -15.78 -20.10
N GLU A 781 -36.62 -16.09 -21.29
CA GLU A 781 -35.23 -16.55 -21.43
C GLU A 781 -34.23 -15.42 -21.16
N LYS A 782 -34.54 -14.20 -21.61
CA LYS A 782 -33.76 -12.99 -21.39
C LYS A 782 -34.66 -11.84 -20.94
N LEU A 783 -34.15 -10.97 -20.07
CA LEU A 783 -34.85 -9.77 -19.59
C LEU A 783 -34.01 -8.53 -19.91
N THR A 784 -34.63 -7.50 -20.48
CA THR A 784 -34.05 -6.14 -20.53
C THR A 784 -34.81 -5.29 -19.52
N VAL A 785 -34.10 -4.70 -18.55
CA VAL A 785 -34.70 -3.96 -17.45
C VAL A 785 -33.78 -2.81 -17.02
N SER A 786 -34.38 -1.72 -16.55
CA SER A 786 -33.64 -0.61 -15.97
C SER A 786 -33.85 -0.53 -14.46
N VAL A 787 -32.82 -0.10 -13.74
CA VAL A 787 -32.82 0.16 -12.30
C VAL A 787 -32.65 1.65 -12.08
N GLY A 788 -33.66 2.31 -11.53
CA GLY A 788 -33.54 3.70 -11.07
C GLY A 788 -32.79 3.75 -9.75
N VAL A 789 -31.68 4.48 -9.69
CA VAL A 789 -30.80 4.54 -8.51
C VAL A 789 -30.71 5.96 -7.94
N ASP A 790 -30.76 6.08 -6.62
CA ASP A 790 -30.40 7.28 -5.88
C ASP A 790 -29.58 6.93 -4.63
N GLY A 791 -28.94 7.94 -4.04
CA GLY A 791 -28.15 7.82 -2.82
C GLY A 791 -26.72 8.32 -2.99
N THR A 792 -26.21 8.93 -1.91
CA THR A 792 -24.91 9.61 -1.90
C THR A 792 -23.74 8.66 -2.09
N LEU A 793 -23.80 7.45 -1.52
CA LEU A 793 -22.72 6.46 -1.67
C LEU A 793 -22.60 6.00 -3.12
N TYR A 794 -23.72 5.66 -3.78
CA TYR A 794 -23.71 5.27 -5.19
C TYR A 794 -23.21 6.39 -6.12
N LYS A 795 -23.60 7.63 -5.83
CA LYS A 795 -23.30 8.80 -6.68
C LYS A 795 -21.86 9.29 -6.53
N LEU A 796 -21.31 9.27 -5.30
CA LEU A 796 -20.05 9.93 -4.99
C LEU A 796 -18.86 8.97 -4.92
N HIS A 797 -19.08 7.68 -4.65
CA HIS A 797 -17.99 6.74 -4.53
C HIS A 797 -17.45 6.32 -5.90
N PRO A 798 -16.13 6.42 -6.14
CA PRO A 798 -15.54 6.26 -7.47
C PRO A 798 -15.77 4.88 -8.09
N HIS A 799 -15.75 3.83 -7.25
CA HIS A 799 -15.83 2.43 -7.72
C HIS A 799 -17.17 1.73 -7.50
N PHE A 800 -18.07 2.30 -6.68
CA PHE A 800 -19.19 1.53 -6.13
C PHE A 800 -20.22 1.14 -7.19
N SER A 801 -20.64 2.09 -8.04
CA SER A 801 -21.60 1.84 -9.11
C SER A 801 -21.09 0.79 -10.10
N ARG A 802 -19.85 0.92 -10.56
CA ARG A 802 -19.20 -0.03 -11.46
C ARG A 802 -19.14 -1.43 -10.87
N LEU A 803 -18.76 -1.57 -9.59
CA LEU A 803 -18.70 -2.87 -8.93
C LEU A 803 -20.09 -3.52 -8.75
N VAL A 804 -21.14 -2.72 -8.49
CA VAL A 804 -22.53 -3.20 -8.49
C VAL A 804 -22.91 -3.75 -9.88
N GLU A 805 -22.63 -2.98 -10.94
CA GLU A 805 -22.89 -3.36 -12.32
C GLU A 805 -22.17 -4.66 -12.72
N GLU A 806 -20.87 -4.74 -12.46
CA GLU A 806 -20.04 -5.94 -12.71
C GLU A 806 -20.60 -7.18 -11.98
N THR A 807 -20.97 -7.02 -10.71
CA THR A 807 -21.52 -8.13 -9.91
C THR A 807 -22.89 -8.57 -10.43
N VAL A 808 -23.75 -7.65 -10.85
CA VAL A 808 -25.06 -7.98 -11.43
C VAL A 808 -24.89 -8.71 -12.76
N GLN A 809 -23.96 -8.27 -13.60
CA GLN A 809 -23.65 -8.93 -14.87
C GLN A 809 -23.14 -10.37 -14.65
N GLU A 810 -22.33 -10.60 -13.62
CA GLU A 810 -21.81 -11.93 -13.28
C GLU A 810 -22.91 -12.89 -12.78
N LEU A 811 -23.81 -12.40 -11.93
CA LEU A 811 -24.81 -13.22 -11.22
C LEU A 811 -26.17 -13.33 -11.93
N ALA A 812 -26.45 -12.43 -12.86
CA ALA A 812 -27.67 -12.41 -13.67
C ALA A 812 -27.34 -12.27 -15.17
N PRO A 813 -26.56 -13.19 -15.78
CA PRO A 813 -26.09 -13.07 -17.16
C PRO A 813 -27.22 -13.13 -18.21
N CYS A 814 -28.42 -13.55 -17.82
CA CYS A 814 -29.62 -13.56 -18.66
C CYS A 814 -30.42 -12.25 -18.58
N CYS A 815 -29.98 -11.28 -17.77
CA CYS A 815 -30.61 -9.98 -17.60
C CYS A 815 -29.69 -8.87 -18.13
N GLU A 816 -30.15 -8.13 -19.14
CA GLU A 816 -29.54 -6.89 -19.59
C GLU A 816 -30.04 -5.74 -18.70
N VAL A 817 -29.23 -5.35 -17.73
CA VAL A 817 -29.61 -4.38 -16.69
C VAL A 817 -28.96 -3.01 -16.97
N THR A 818 -29.77 -1.96 -17.07
CA THR A 818 -29.28 -0.57 -17.20
C THR A 818 -29.51 0.22 -15.92
N PHE A 819 -28.48 0.82 -15.34
CA PHE A 819 -28.63 1.65 -14.14
C PHE A 819 -28.81 3.13 -14.50
N LEU A 820 -29.88 3.76 -13.99
CA LEU A 820 -30.26 5.13 -14.29
C LEU A 820 -30.20 5.96 -13.00
N GLN A 821 -29.30 6.92 -12.93
CA GLN A 821 -29.22 7.80 -11.76
C GLN A 821 -30.36 8.83 -11.78
N SER A 822 -31.12 8.92 -10.69
CA SER A 822 -32.15 9.94 -10.53
C SER A 822 -31.54 11.32 -10.28
N LYS A 823 -31.81 12.28 -11.17
CA LYS A 823 -31.31 13.67 -11.09
C LYS A 823 -32.04 14.49 -10.01
N ASP A 824 -33.37 14.39 -9.98
CA ASP A 824 -34.23 15.18 -9.10
C ASP A 824 -34.68 14.42 -7.82
N GLY A 825 -34.29 13.14 -7.73
CA GLY A 825 -34.56 12.23 -6.62
C GLY A 825 -36.02 11.76 -6.53
N SER A 826 -36.36 11.18 -5.38
CA SER A 826 -37.67 10.59 -5.06
C SER A 826 -38.86 11.56 -5.14
N GLY A 827 -38.66 12.86 -4.93
CA GLY A 827 -39.72 13.88 -4.97
C GLY A 827 -40.44 13.98 -6.31
N LYS A 828 -39.70 13.94 -7.44
CA LYS A 828 -40.29 13.84 -8.80
C LYS A 828 -41.14 12.57 -8.93
N GLY A 829 -40.65 11.47 -8.37
CA GLY A 829 -41.34 10.19 -8.33
C GLY A 829 -42.68 10.22 -7.61
N ALA A 830 -42.75 10.83 -6.42
CA ALA A 830 -44.03 10.93 -5.69
C ALA A 830 -45.08 11.77 -6.43
N ALA A 831 -44.66 12.83 -7.13
CA ALA A 831 -45.57 13.57 -8.00
C ALA A 831 -46.07 12.70 -9.16
N LEU A 832 -45.21 11.89 -9.76
CA LEU A 832 -45.59 10.96 -10.84
C LEU A 832 -46.52 9.85 -10.35
N VAL A 833 -46.28 9.26 -9.18
CA VAL A 833 -47.21 8.32 -8.54
C VAL A 833 -48.58 8.97 -8.34
N THR A 834 -48.58 10.21 -7.86
CA THR A 834 -49.82 10.98 -7.67
C THR A 834 -50.55 11.21 -8.98
N ALA A 835 -49.82 11.56 -10.05
CA ALA A 835 -50.40 11.76 -11.37
C ALA A 835 -51.01 10.47 -11.96
N VAL A 836 -50.30 9.34 -11.83
CA VAL A 836 -50.80 8.02 -12.22
C VAL A 836 -52.05 7.66 -11.43
N ALA A 837 -52.06 7.89 -10.12
CA ALA A 837 -53.22 7.63 -9.27
C ALA A 837 -54.44 8.47 -9.67
N CYS A 838 -54.24 9.77 -9.91
CA CYS A 838 -55.31 10.66 -10.38
C CYS A 838 -55.88 10.20 -11.73
N ARG A 839 -55.02 9.77 -12.66
CA ARG A 839 -55.42 9.23 -13.97
C ARG A 839 -56.26 7.95 -13.83
N LEU A 840 -55.77 6.97 -13.07
CA LEU A 840 -56.49 5.70 -12.87
C LEU A 840 -57.86 5.91 -12.20
N ALA A 841 -57.95 6.85 -11.26
CA ALA A 841 -59.23 7.21 -10.63
C ALA A 841 -60.22 7.84 -11.62
N GLN A 842 -59.75 8.55 -12.65
CA GLN A 842 -60.62 9.07 -13.72
C GLN A 842 -61.10 7.97 -14.66
N MET A 843 -60.24 7.00 -15.02
CA MET A 843 -60.61 5.88 -15.89
C MET A 843 -61.63 4.92 -15.26
N THR A 844 -61.67 4.83 -13.93
CA THR A 844 -62.64 3.99 -13.20
C THR A 844 -64.01 4.65 -13.04
N ARG A 845 -64.13 5.95 -13.37
CA ARG A 845 -65.38 6.73 -13.30
C ARG A 845 -66.10 6.86 -14.65
N VAL A 846 -65.49 6.36 -15.72
CA VAL A 846 -66.07 6.20 -17.07
C VAL A 846 -66.49 4.75 -17.22
#